data_AF-A0A7M4AM68-F1
#
_entry.id   AF-A0A7M4AM68-F1
#
_cell.length_a   1.000
_cell.length_b   1.000
_cell.length_c   1.000
_cell.angle_alpha   90.00
_cell.angle_beta   90.00
_cell.angle_gamma   90.00
#
_symmetry.space_group_name_H-M   'P 1'
#
loop_
_entity.id
_entity.type
_entity.pdbx_description
1 polymer ?
#
loop_
_entity_poly.entity_id
_entity_poly.type
_entity_poly.pdbx_seq_one_letter_code
_entity_poly.pdbx_strand_id
1 'polypeptide(L)'
;TNLAVWIHDGNELSKHEVANHTDLNSELGLVTLANGSILLAALTSDGALTVYEQWPGNDAWHEHTVMQPGGTSNEFRMDVSGGDHPVIALRGNAVSSILGLNESGVWTSLAERPAAALEGAWDIVHTGSHLMLFTSDPTSHHLMFNTLDLSTENGTTPAWMSVQFGDIIAQEPVHATMDSNGTVHMAYWDQTDDDVVLLRLYPDADRDLVFDIIDGMPAVGDQWMNSDGDAYGDNPLGPLPDACPTDAGLSSFVSQGCDDFDTDGFRDEIDGCDDEGGTSWIDRYGCEDRDQDGWSDNLLGYIGGDEFYSNWKQAIDTDGDGFGDNHGVDCCATALDPNANNGDLFPYLASQYSDYDGDGYGDNDTDTVHGDYCPWDYGVSFRDRNGCLDSDGDGSSDPSDEGTIFEWNATEHGADVWPFDPTQWQDTDGDGYGDNQSENATKPDRFPLREAAANDTDDDGYADNWTALFNGSNAQGIQLDACPTEWGNSTRRNLTVYAYGCPDTDGDGYTDAYVFDINPDTGMRINELGDAFPNEKTQSKDRDGDGFGDNPVGFEGDLCPDVAGVFNGTNGIGCRIIDLNDDDGDGLENEFDTVCPNTPLGEPVNADGCAQSELDDDDDGVKNNLDLCPNTVAGTTVDGQGCSDEQRTADSDGDGLNDPLDACPGTQAGADVDGNGCSQAQRDSDGDGLSDLDDACDDTPPGFPILANGCTDESALDTDLDGDGYSGVYTYDIDPETGLHINQTGDAFPSDATQWFDQDGDGYGDNPSPANNADDCPTESGTSYIDFLGCYDDGDGYRDENEPVNLRGNPTQWRDADFDGFGDNWGNPEWNATRDPSWPGEFVPGATNADYCPKTTPGLQVDEEGCHISQRDSDQDGVMDDADNCPNDPRGVDGYDDGCPYVPLAGDGEEGLFGVDAGVLMLALGGVGALLIVGIVVARILQRDDDDDEEYDEDDFFDDDDEEENILDILDRNKTTGLQRPRASPQPAARTAPPTRQRGPTGPPKKGPGGPPKQAARTVQRQPSKASKKPVEPKKAGKKKISSEPDESGGAKVRRAKINVDMSIFEDWQEDDRNDAVEWVVGAFSDGEQERKVLMQLQETGWTAEQSRAICSLAKNWRD
;
A
#
# COMPACT_ATOMS: atom_id res chain seq x y z
N THR A 1 1.96 90.60 5.74
CA THR A 1 1.01 89.65 5.15
C THR A 1 1.33 89.50 3.67
N ASN A 2 2.57 89.11 3.38
CA ASN A 2 3.06 88.88 2.03
C ASN A 2 3.78 87.53 2.09
N LEU A 3 3.39 86.58 1.25
CA LEU A 3 4.11 85.34 1.04
C LEU A 3 5.40 85.67 0.28
N ALA A 4 6.55 85.20 0.76
CA ALA A 4 7.84 85.57 0.22
C ALA A 4 8.89 84.48 0.44
N VAL A 5 9.58 84.09 -0.63
CA VAL A 5 10.65 83.09 -0.63
C VAL A 5 12.00 83.81 -0.50
N TRP A 6 12.92 83.19 0.25
CA TRP A 6 14.29 83.67 0.41
C TRP A 6 15.23 82.65 -0.22
N ILE A 7 16.00 83.06 -1.23
CA ILE A 7 16.87 82.17 -2.01
C ILE A 7 18.32 82.54 -1.73
N HIS A 8 19.15 81.54 -1.44
CA HIS A 8 20.58 81.72 -1.16
C HIS A 8 21.42 80.97 -2.20
N ASP A 9 22.13 81.69 -3.07
CA ASP A 9 22.90 81.12 -4.18
C ASP A 9 24.29 80.58 -3.78
N GLY A 10 24.62 80.64 -2.48
CA GLY A 10 25.93 80.34 -1.92
C GLY A 10 26.76 81.58 -1.56
N ASN A 11 26.41 82.77 -2.07
CA ASN A 11 27.12 84.03 -1.85
C ASN A 11 26.20 85.20 -1.42
N GLU A 12 24.98 85.29 -1.96
CA GLU A 12 23.99 86.33 -1.68
C GLU A 12 22.63 85.71 -1.30
N LEU A 13 21.89 86.42 -0.45
CA LEU A 13 20.55 86.03 0.02
C LEU A 13 19.51 87.01 -0.57
N SER A 14 18.79 86.57 -1.59
CA SER A 14 17.71 87.35 -2.22
C SER A 14 16.37 87.09 -1.53
N LYS A 15 15.44 88.05 -1.64
CA LYS A 15 14.05 87.92 -1.19
C LYS A 15 13.11 88.22 -2.34
N HIS A 16 12.28 87.25 -2.70
CA HIS A 16 11.24 87.36 -3.71
C HIS A 16 9.87 87.46 -3.02
N GLU A 17 9.01 88.41 -3.43
CA GLU A 17 7.63 88.49 -2.94
C GLU A 17 6.69 87.83 -3.94
N VAL A 18 5.88 86.88 -3.46
CA VAL A 18 5.02 86.02 -4.29
C VAL A 18 3.61 86.59 -4.34
N ALA A 19 2.95 86.69 -3.17
CA ALA A 19 1.53 87.06 -3.07
C ALA A 19 1.22 87.84 -1.78
N ASN A 20 0.06 88.49 -1.72
CA ASN A 20 -0.45 89.14 -0.50
C ASN A 20 -1.26 88.13 0.33
N HIS A 21 -0.62 87.51 1.32
CA HIS A 21 -1.16 86.40 2.10
C HIS A 21 -1.47 86.80 3.56
N THR A 22 -2.71 86.63 3.98
CA THR A 22 -3.23 87.20 5.25
C THR A 22 -3.51 86.19 6.37
N ASP A 23 -3.66 84.90 6.05
CA ASP A 23 -3.69 83.85 7.06
C ASP A 23 -2.27 83.64 7.64
N LEU A 24 -2.20 83.22 8.90
CA LEU A 24 -0.99 82.95 9.66
C LEU A 24 -0.85 81.47 10.05
N ASN A 25 -1.92 80.68 9.87
CA ASN A 25 -1.98 79.25 10.19
C ASN A 25 -1.99 78.39 8.90
N SER A 26 -1.44 78.91 7.80
CA SER A 26 -1.43 78.23 6.50
C SER A 26 -0.25 77.27 6.38
N GLU A 27 -0.49 76.10 5.79
CA GLU A 27 0.53 75.11 5.46
C GLU A 27 1.19 75.48 4.12
N LEU A 28 2.52 75.35 4.02
CA LEU A 28 3.32 75.82 2.90
C LEU A 28 4.28 74.70 2.44
N GLY A 29 4.09 74.19 1.23
CA GLY A 29 4.98 73.21 0.60
C GLY A 29 5.85 73.89 -0.45
N LEU A 30 7.16 73.66 -0.42
CA LEU A 30 8.13 74.28 -1.34
C LEU A 30 9.06 73.20 -1.93
N VAL A 31 8.95 72.96 -3.24
CA VAL A 31 9.74 71.93 -3.95
C VAL A 31 10.43 72.48 -5.19
N THR A 32 11.42 71.73 -5.68
CA THR A 32 12.06 71.95 -6.99
C THR A 32 11.58 70.91 -8.00
N LEU A 33 11.26 71.37 -9.20
CA LEU A 33 10.97 70.50 -10.35
C LEU A 33 12.27 70.13 -11.07
N ALA A 34 12.30 69.00 -11.78
CA ALA A 34 13.48 68.52 -12.50
C ALA A 34 14.00 69.50 -13.57
N ASN A 35 13.11 70.32 -14.14
CA ASN A 35 13.46 71.40 -15.07
C ASN A 35 14.14 72.61 -14.41
N GLY A 36 14.25 72.64 -13.07
CA GLY A 36 14.81 73.73 -12.27
C GLY A 36 13.81 74.81 -11.83
N SER A 37 12.51 74.67 -12.12
CA SER A 37 11.47 75.52 -11.53
C SER A 37 11.38 75.32 -10.01
N ILE A 38 10.97 76.36 -9.30
CA ILE A 38 10.59 76.28 -7.89
C ILE A 38 9.06 76.35 -7.82
N LEU A 39 8.43 75.41 -7.10
CA LEU A 39 6.99 75.39 -6.88
C LEU A 39 6.67 75.59 -5.39
N LEU A 40 5.75 76.50 -5.11
CA LEU A 40 5.26 76.87 -3.78
C LEU A 40 3.75 76.67 -3.73
N ALA A 41 3.30 75.65 -3.02
CA ALA A 41 1.90 75.47 -2.65
C ALA A 41 1.61 76.14 -1.30
N ALA A 42 0.44 76.76 -1.17
CA ALA A 42 -0.03 77.40 0.05
C ALA A 42 -1.51 77.07 0.30
N LEU A 43 -1.77 76.40 1.41
CA LEU A 43 -3.09 75.94 1.86
C LEU A 43 -3.52 76.71 3.12
N THR A 44 -4.65 77.41 3.07
CA THR A 44 -5.16 78.16 4.23
C THR A 44 -5.95 77.29 5.20
N SER A 45 -6.05 77.75 6.45
CA SER A 45 -6.82 77.09 7.52
C SER A 45 -8.33 77.01 7.25
N ASP A 46 -8.86 77.77 6.29
CA ASP A 46 -10.24 77.71 5.78
C ASP A 46 -10.38 76.96 4.44
N GLY A 47 -9.31 76.33 3.93
CA GLY A 47 -9.36 75.38 2.80
C GLY A 47 -9.12 75.96 1.41
N ALA A 48 -8.61 77.18 1.28
CA ALA A 48 -8.20 77.72 0.00
C ALA A 48 -6.78 77.23 -0.35
N LEU A 49 -6.63 76.58 -1.50
CA LEU A 49 -5.35 76.12 -2.02
C LEU A 49 -4.90 77.03 -3.18
N THR A 50 -3.67 77.52 -3.09
CA THR A 50 -3.00 78.29 -4.15
C THR A 50 -1.65 77.67 -4.47
N VAL A 51 -1.27 77.63 -5.74
CA VAL A 51 0.00 77.07 -6.19
C VAL A 51 0.70 78.09 -7.08
N TYR A 52 1.96 78.38 -6.78
CA TYR A 52 2.79 79.35 -7.47
C TYR A 52 4.05 78.66 -8.01
N GLU A 53 4.43 78.96 -9.25
CA GLU A 53 5.65 78.43 -9.87
C GLU A 53 6.57 79.58 -10.31
N GLN A 54 7.88 79.46 -10.03
CA GLN A 54 8.93 80.33 -10.54
C GLN A 54 9.79 79.55 -11.54
N TRP A 55 9.75 79.95 -12.82
CA TRP A 55 10.52 79.31 -13.90
C TRP A 55 12.02 79.66 -13.85
N PRO A 56 12.92 78.76 -14.33
CA PRO A 56 14.35 79.01 -14.40
C PRO A 56 14.72 80.34 -15.07
N GLY A 57 15.46 81.19 -14.37
CA GLY A 57 15.92 82.48 -14.89
C GLY A 57 14.86 83.57 -15.00
N ASN A 58 13.69 83.38 -14.38
CA ASN A 58 12.63 84.39 -14.27
C ASN A 58 12.37 84.75 -12.80
N ASP A 59 12.35 86.05 -12.46
CA ASP A 59 12.04 86.52 -11.09
C ASP A 59 10.53 86.61 -10.80
N ALA A 60 9.68 86.43 -11.81
CA ALA A 60 8.23 86.47 -11.67
C ALA A 60 7.63 85.09 -11.39
N TRP A 61 6.78 85.04 -10.36
CA TRP A 61 5.97 83.88 -10.00
C TRP A 61 4.68 83.85 -10.81
N HIS A 62 4.29 82.65 -11.27
CA HIS A 62 3.06 82.38 -12.01
C HIS A 62 2.08 81.59 -11.13
N GLU A 63 0.83 82.03 -11.05
CA GLU A 63 -0.22 81.38 -10.26
C GLU A 63 -0.95 80.32 -11.10
N HIS A 64 -0.96 79.08 -10.60
CA HIS A 64 -1.59 77.93 -11.23
C HIS A 64 -3.06 77.79 -10.81
N THR A 65 -3.93 77.39 -11.74
CA THR A 65 -5.34 77.11 -11.43
C THR A 65 -5.47 75.68 -10.93
N VAL A 66 -5.80 75.52 -9.65
CA VAL A 66 -5.91 74.21 -8.96
C VAL A 66 -7.30 73.97 -8.39
N MET A 67 -7.70 72.70 -8.33
CA MET A 67 -8.94 72.29 -7.68
C MET A 67 -8.85 72.59 -6.17
N GLN A 68 -9.91 73.17 -5.61
CA GLN A 68 -9.94 73.55 -4.19
C GLN A 68 -10.39 72.36 -3.33
N PRO A 69 -9.72 72.05 -2.20
CA PRO A 69 -10.12 70.96 -1.33
C PRO A 69 -11.45 71.28 -0.62
N GLY A 70 -12.36 70.32 -0.60
CA GLY A 70 -13.64 70.44 0.11
C GLY A 70 -13.53 69.96 1.56
N GLY A 71 -13.86 70.81 2.52
CA GLY A 71 -13.83 70.43 3.93
C GLY A 71 -14.23 71.51 4.94
N THR A 72 -13.93 71.24 6.21
CA THR A 72 -14.16 72.13 7.36
C THR A 72 -12.86 72.70 7.93
N SER A 73 -12.93 73.89 8.54
CA SER A 73 -11.76 74.64 9.00
C SER A 73 -10.89 73.86 9.99
N ASN A 74 -9.57 73.90 9.78
CA ASN A 74 -8.53 73.17 10.53
C ASN A 74 -8.49 71.63 10.34
N GLU A 75 -9.23 71.04 9.39
CA GLU A 75 -9.15 69.59 9.11
C GLU A 75 -8.13 69.25 8.00
N PHE A 76 -7.72 70.24 7.22
CA PHE A 76 -6.87 70.07 6.06
C PHE A 76 -5.41 69.79 6.39
N ARG A 77 -4.74 68.98 5.55
CA ARG A 77 -3.28 68.83 5.47
C ARG A 77 -2.84 68.78 4.02
N MET A 78 -1.61 69.17 3.73
CA MET A 78 -0.99 69.17 2.42
C MET A 78 0.46 68.71 2.53
N ASP A 79 0.85 67.81 1.63
CA ASP A 79 2.26 67.55 1.32
C ASP A 79 2.51 67.67 -0.20
N VAL A 80 3.77 67.89 -0.59
CA VAL A 80 4.17 68.21 -1.98
C VAL A 80 5.46 67.48 -2.35
N SER A 81 5.41 66.67 -3.40
CA SER A 81 6.59 66.04 -4.01
C SER A 81 6.98 66.74 -5.33
N GLY A 82 8.29 66.82 -5.57
CA GLY A 82 8.90 67.46 -6.73
C GLY A 82 9.28 66.48 -7.85
N GLY A 83 10.34 66.81 -8.61
CA GLY A 83 10.84 65.96 -9.69
C GLY A 83 10.22 66.26 -11.07
N ASP A 84 10.16 65.25 -11.93
CA ASP A 84 9.64 65.37 -13.31
C ASP A 84 8.10 65.43 -13.36
N HIS A 85 7.43 64.61 -12.56
CA HIS A 85 5.98 64.67 -12.34
C HIS A 85 5.70 65.15 -10.90
N PRO A 86 5.45 66.45 -10.67
CA PRO A 86 5.17 66.96 -9.34
C PRO A 86 3.75 66.62 -8.88
N VAL A 87 3.63 66.34 -7.59
CA VAL A 87 2.40 65.81 -6.97
C VAL A 87 2.11 66.55 -5.68
N ILE A 88 0.82 66.84 -5.43
CA ILE A 88 0.34 67.46 -4.19
C ILE A 88 -0.66 66.51 -3.54
N ALA A 89 -0.33 66.00 -2.35
CA ALA A 89 -1.19 65.15 -1.54
C ALA A 89 -2.04 66.01 -0.61
N LEU A 90 -3.36 66.07 -0.86
CA LEU A 90 -4.31 66.86 -0.07
C LEU A 90 -5.19 65.98 0.82
N ARG A 91 -5.23 66.30 2.12
CA ARG A 91 -6.21 65.77 3.06
C ARG A 91 -7.36 66.75 3.22
N GLY A 92 -8.57 66.26 2.98
CA GLY A 92 -9.83 66.97 3.20
C GLY A 92 -10.97 65.97 3.35
N ASN A 93 -12.11 66.43 3.89
CA ASN A 93 -13.19 65.57 4.38
C ASN A 93 -14.45 65.55 3.49
N ALA A 94 -14.48 66.25 2.36
CA ALA A 94 -15.57 66.16 1.37
C ALA A 94 -15.10 65.86 -0.06
N VAL A 95 -14.03 66.53 -0.54
CA VAL A 95 -13.34 66.22 -1.81
C VAL A 95 -11.88 66.59 -1.64
N SER A 96 -10.97 65.63 -1.62
CA SER A 96 -9.52 65.88 -1.72
C SER A 96 -8.82 64.62 -2.19
N SER A 97 -7.91 64.81 -3.15
CA SER A 97 -7.29 63.76 -3.94
C SER A 97 -5.80 64.06 -4.05
N ILE A 98 -5.04 63.08 -4.51
CA ILE A 98 -3.72 63.32 -5.06
C ILE A 98 -3.88 64.17 -6.32
N LEU A 99 -3.27 65.36 -6.37
CA LEU A 99 -3.23 66.21 -7.56
C LEU A 99 -1.88 66.06 -8.27
N GLY A 100 -1.88 66.02 -9.59
CA GLY A 100 -0.68 66.06 -10.43
C GLY A 100 -0.89 66.87 -11.71
N LEU A 101 0.20 67.15 -12.42
CA LEU A 101 0.14 67.77 -13.75
C LEU A 101 -0.16 66.74 -14.83
N ASN A 102 -1.13 67.04 -15.70
CA ASN A 102 -1.34 66.29 -16.94
C ASN A 102 -0.40 66.78 -18.07
N GLU A 103 -0.40 66.08 -19.21
CA GLU A 103 0.38 66.41 -20.42
C GLU A 103 0.22 67.87 -20.92
N SER A 104 -0.90 68.51 -20.60
CA SER A 104 -1.20 69.90 -20.98
C SER A 104 -0.72 70.94 -19.96
N GLY A 105 -0.01 70.52 -18.89
CA GLY A 105 0.48 71.40 -17.83
C GLY A 105 -0.63 71.92 -16.91
N VAL A 106 -1.75 71.20 -16.78
CA VAL A 106 -2.88 71.57 -15.92
C VAL A 106 -2.97 70.61 -14.75
N TRP A 107 -3.20 71.14 -13.54
CA TRP A 107 -3.40 70.36 -12.32
C TRP A 107 -4.75 69.61 -12.35
N THR A 108 -4.70 68.30 -12.20
CA THR A 108 -5.85 67.38 -12.20
C THR A 108 -5.74 66.37 -11.06
N SER A 109 -6.88 65.84 -10.61
CA SER A 109 -6.94 64.72 -9.67
C SER A 109 -6.43 63.44 -10.35
N LEU A 110 -5.45 62.76 -9.74
CA LEU A 110 -4.97 61.45 -10.16
C LEU A 110 -5.81 60.33 -9.53
N ALA A 111 -5.92 60.32 -8.20
CA ALA A 111 -6.76 59.39 -7.45
C ALA A 111 -7.31 60.01 -6.15
N GLU A 112 -8.52 59.62 -5.75
CA GLU A 112 -9.03 59.92 -4.40
C GLU A 112 -8.16 59.21 -3.35
N ARG A 113 -7.93 59.86 -2.20
CA ARG A 113 -7.02 59.35 -1.16
C ARG A 113 -7.62 58.17 -0.36
N PRO A 114 -6.78 57.30 0.26
CA PRO A 114 -7.23 56.34 1.25
C PRO A 114 -7.68 57.01 2.56
N ALA A 115 -8.21 56.20 3.48
CA ALA A 115 -8.54 56.63 4.83
C ALA A 115 -7.29 57.15 5.58
N ALA A 116 -7.48 58.19 6.39
CA ALA A 116 -6.38 58.83 7.12
C ALA A 116 -6.92 59.57 8.36
N ALA A 117 -6.23 59.42 9.49
CA ALA A 117 -6.53 60.09 10.75
C ALA A 117 -6.38 61.63 10.64
N LEU A 118 -7.05 62.35 11.56
CA LEU A 118 -7.00 63.82 11.64
C LEU A 118 -5.69 64.32 12.29
N GLU A 119 -5.13 63.55 13.20
CA GLU A 119 -3.79 63.71 13.78
C GLU A 119 -3.03 62.38 13.51
N GLY A 120 -1.81 62.46 12.98
CA GLY A 120 -1.08 61.31 12.45
C GLY A 120 -0.16 61.61 11.26
N ALA A 121 0.38 60.54 10.69
CA ALA A 121 1.23 60.52 9.51
C ALA A 121 0.52 61.09 8.27
N TRP A 122 1.26 61.88 7.49
CA TRP A 122 0.84 62.42 6.20
C TRP A 122 2.07 62.93 5.45
N ASP A 123 2.61 62.13 4.54
CA ASP A 123 3.83 62.40 3.75
C ASP A 123 3.78 61.56 2.44
N ILE A 124 4.23 62.08 1.30
CA ILE A 124 4.16 61.41 0.00
C ILE A 124 5.52 61.30 -0.72
N VAL A 125 5.89 60.06 -1.04
CA VAL A 125 7.06 59.72 -1.86
C VAL A 125 6.60 59.30 -3.26
N HIS A 126 7.40 59.62 -4.28
CA HIS A 126 7.10 59.35 -5.68
C HIS A 126 8.32 58.73 -6.36
N THR A 127 8.15 57.60 -7.05
CA THR A 127 9.22 56.85 -7.72
C THR A 127 8.74 56.26 -9.05
N GLY A 128 9.37 56.62 -10.16
CA GLY A 128 9.00 56.12 -11.50
C GLY A 128 7.55 56.44 -11.89
N SER A 129 6.70 55.41 -11.93
CA SER A 129 5.24 55.52 -12.08
C SER A 129 4.46 55.39 -10.76
N HIS A 130 5.11 54.97 -9.67
CA HIS A 130 4.47 54.62 -8.42
C HIS A 130 4.49 55.77 -7.41
N LEU A 131 3.36 55.96 -6.71
CA LEU A 131 3.22 56.84 -5.56
C LEU A 131 3.07 56.02 -4.28
N MET A 132 3.76 56.49 -3.23
CA MET A 132 3.72 55.93 -1.88
C MET A 132 3.23 57.02 -0.93
N LEU A 133 2.06 56.84 -0.33
CA LEU A 133 1.47 57.77 0.64
C LEU A 133 1.46 57.13 2.03
N PHE A 134 2.15 57.76 2.98
CA PHE A 134 2.16 57.35 4.37
C PHE A 134 1.02 58.06 5.12
N THR A 135 0.04 57.30 5.62
CA THR A 135 -1.08 57.80 6.44
C THR A 135 -1.13 57.06 7.78
N SER A 136 -1.95 57.54 8.73
CA SER A 136 -2.32 56.73 9.90
C SER A 136 -3.79 56.32 9.81
N ASP A 137 -4.12 55.09 10.22
CA ASP A 137 -5.51 54.61 10.26
C ASP A 137 -6.38 55.48 11.20
N PRO A 138 -7.60 55.91 10.81
CA PRO A 138 -8.48 56.74 11.64
C PRO A 138 -8.93 56.18 12.99
N THR A 139 -8.77 54.88 13.26
CA THR A 139 -9.36 54.21 14.44
C THR A 139 -8.29 53.74 15.43
N SER A 140 -7.22 53.16 14.90
CA SER A 140 -6.11 52.55 15.63
C SER A 140 -4.87 53.46 15.70
N HIS A 141 -4.75 54.44 14.80
CA HIS A 141 -3.57 55.28 14.60
C HIS A 141 -2.28 54.53 14.17
N HIS A 142 -2.40 53.28 13.72
CA HIS A 142 -1.27 52.56 13.12
C HIS A 142 -0.86 53.22 11.80
N LEU A 143 0.44 53.17 11.50
CA LEU A 143 1.01 53.63 10.24
C LEU A 143 0.50 52.73 9.10
N MET A 144 0.08 53.36 8.01
CA MET A 144 -0.39 52.72 6.78
C MET A 144 0.55 53.07 5.64
N PHE A 145 1.07 52.05 4.97
CA PHE A 145 1.74 52.17 3.68
C PHE A 145 0.69 52.03 2.57
N ASN A 146 0.45 53.08 1.81
CA ASN A 146 -0.51 53.07 0.71
C ASN A 146 0.24 53.29 -0.61
N THR A 147 0.07 52.40 -1.59
CA THR A 147 0.72 52.51 -2.90
C THR A 147 -0.30 52.62 -4.03
N LEU A 148 0.07 53.37 -5.06
CA LEU A 148 -0.74 53.63 -6.25
C LEU A 148 0.18 53.68 -7.48
N ASP A 149 -0.02 52.81 -8.45
CA ASP A 149 0.62 52.95 -9.76
C ASP A 149 -0.14 53.97 -10.63
N LEU A 150 0.61 54.78 -11.39
CA LEU A 150 0.09 55.75 -12.35
C LEU A 150 0.09 55.20 -13.79
N SER A 151 0.61 53.99 -14.05
CA SER A 151 0.45 53.34 -15.34
C SER A 151 -1.02 52.90 -15.54
N THR A 152 -1.59 53.19 -16.72
CA THR A 152 -3.01 52.94 -17.00
C THR A 152 -3.19 52.17 -18.30
N GLU A 153 -3.03 50.86 -18.29
CA GLU A 153 -3.15 50.05 -19.51
C GLU A 153 -4.58 49.89 -20.04
N ASN A 154 -5.60 49.85 -19.18
CA ASN A 154 -6.98 49.50 -19.57
C ASN A 154 -8.06 50.56 -19.26
N GLY A 155 -7.67 51.81 -18.97
CA GLY A 155 -8.60 52.93 -18.77
C GLY A 155 -9.49 52.82 -17.52
N THR A 156 -9.23 51.86 -16.64
CA THR A 156 -9.71 51.80 -15.26
C THR A 156 -9.06 52.89 -14.42
N THR A 157 -9.73 53.33 -13.35
CA THR A 157 -9.12 54.21 -12.33
C THR A 157 -8.13 53.39 -11.50
N PRO A 158 -6.87 53.83 -11.33
CA PRO A 158 -5.92 53.10 -10.50
C PRO A 158 -6.39 53.06 -9.05
N ALA A 159 -6.21 51.90 -8.40
CA ALA A 159 -6.66 51.62 -7.04
C ALA A 159 -5.48 51.64 -6.07
N TRP A 160 -5.74 52.01 -4.82
CA TRP A 160 -4.74 51.92 -3.76
C TRP A 160 -4.61 50.48 -3.28
N MET A 161 -3.38 49.99 -3.20
CA MET A 161 -3.03 48.93 -2.25
C MET A 161 -2.68 49.60 -0.92
N SER A 162 -3.05 48.98 0.20
CA SER A 162 -2.89 49.56 1.54
C SER A 162 -2.53 48.49 2.56
N VAL A 163 -1.38 48.65 3.21
CA VAL A 163 -0.83 47.72 4.21
C VAL A 163 -0.68 48.44 5.55
N GLN A 164 -1.13 47.81 6.64
CA GLN A 164 -0.98 48.33 7.99
C GLN A 164 0.30 47.79 8.64
N PHE A 165 1.09 48.65 9.28
CA PHE A 165 2.20 48.19 10.13
C PHE A 165 1.66 47.68 11.48
N GLY A 166 2.00 46.43 11.81
CA GLY A 166 1.50 45.74 13.01
C GLY A 166 1.79 46.47 14.32
N ASP A 167 3.02 46.97 14.51
CA ASP A 167 3.47 47.54 15.79
C ASP A 167 3.70 49.07 15.79
N ILE A 168 3.55 49.74 14.63
CA ILE A 168 3.95 51.16 14.50
C ILE A 168 2.74 52.08 14.60
N ILE A 169 2.62 52.80 15.73
CA ILE A 169 1.59 53.82 15.97
C ILE A 169 2.16 55.22 15.70
N ALA A 170 1.57 55.94 14.74
CA ALA A 170 2.02 57.27 14.34
C ALA A 170 0.90 58.31 14.54
N GLN A 171 0.99 59.11 15.60
CA GLN A 171 0.04 60.21 15.89
C GLN A 171 0.57 61.61 15.53
N GLU A 172 1.82 61.69 15.07
CA GLU A 172 2.48 62.91 14.58
C GLU A 172 2.83 62.77 13.09
N PRO A 173 3.16 63.87 12.37
CA PRO A 173 3.68 63.80 11.01
C PRO A 173 4.96 62.95 10.95
N VAL A 174 5.01 62.01 10.00
CA VAL A 174 6.24 61.36 9.57
C VAL A 174 6.92 62.20 8.49
N HIS A 175 8.17 61.90 8.16
CA HIS A 175 8.80 62.38 6.95
C HIS A 175 9.62 61.28 6.30
N ALA A 176 9.34 60.94 5.05
CA ALA A 176 9.99 59.90 4.28
C ALA A 176 10.77 60.50 3.08
N THR A 177 11.90 59.88 2.78
CA THR A 177 12.79 60.29 1.69
C THR A 177 13.43 59.06 1.06
N MET A 178 13.40 58.98 -0.28
CA MET A 178 14.06 57.91 -1.02
C MET A 178 15.51 58.31 -1.36
N ASP A 179 16.45 57.37 -1.28
CA ASP A 179 17.84 57.59 -1.70
C ASP A 179 18.11 57.14 -3.15
N SER A 180 19.38 57.17 -3.57
CA SER A 180 19.80 56.77 -4.92
C SER A 180 19.65 55.28 -5.22
N ASN A 181 19.34 54.47 -4.21
CA ASN A 181 19.30 53.02 -4.26
C ASN A 181 17.87 52.49 -4.00
N GLY A 182 16.85 53.33 -4.23
CA GLY A 182 15.43 52.99 -4.01
C GLY A 182 15.03 52.83 -2.54
N THR A 183 15.95 52.92 -1.58
CA THR A 183 15.64 52.70 -0.16
C THR A 183 14.88 53.91 0.40
N VAL A 184 13.70 53.67 0.98
CA VAL A 184 12.90 54.72 1.62
C VAL A 184 13.29 54.83 3.09
N HIS A 185 13.91 55.95 3.46
CA HIS A 185 14.25 56.29 4.84
C HIS A 185 13.16 57.21 5.40
N MET A 186 12.47 56.78 6.46
CA MET A 186 11.48 57.62 7.15
C MET A 186 11.78 57.73 8.64
N ALA A 187 11.43 58.87 9.24
CA ALA A 187 11.47 59.05 10.69
C ALA A 187 10.06 59.27 11.26
N TYR A 188 9.76 58.63 12.39
CA TYR A 188 8.55 58.87 13.17
C TYR A 188 8.89 59.10 14.65
N TRP A 189 7.95 59.73 15.37
CA TRP A 189 8.06 59.94 16.82
C TRP A 189 7.30 58.85 17.57
N ASP A 190 7.98 58.07 18.40
CA ASP A 190 7.34 57.08 19.27
C ASP A 190 6.84 57.78 20.54
N GLN A 191 5.51 57.86 20.69
CA GLN A 191 4.86 58.46 21.86
C GLN A 191 4.87 57.56 23.11
N THR A 192 5.20 56.28 22.96
CA THR A 192 5.28 55.29 24.04
C THR A 192 6.61 55.41 24.79
N ASP A 193 7.73 55.49 24.06
CA ASP A 193 9.09 55.53 24.63
C ASP A 193 9.78 56.92 24.61
N ASP A 194 9.11 57.94 24.03
CA ASP A 194 9.54 59.36 23.99
C ASP A 194 10.87 59.57 23.22
N ASP A 195 11.01 58.91 22.06
CA ASP A 195 12.12 59.14 21.13
C ASP A 195 11.75 59.04 19.63
N VAL A 196 12.76 59.05 18.76
CA VAL A 196 12.62 59.15 17.29
C VAL A 196 13.25 57.92 16.65
N VAL A 197 12.41 57.14 15.98
CA VAL A 197 12.80 55.91 15.28
C VAL A 197 13.00 56.21 13.80
N LEU A 198 14.07 55.66 13.22
CA LEU A 198 14.31 55.67 11.77
C LEU A 198 13.96 54.29 11.20
N LEU A 199 12.90 54.22 10.39
CA LEU A 199 12.55 53.04 9.62
C LEU A 199 13.18 53.14 8.22
N ARG A 200 13.58 51.99 7.67
CA ARG A 200 14.00 51.85 6.27
C ARG A 200 13.19 50.76 5.60
N LEU A 201 12.67 51.08 4.43
CA LEU A 201 12.11 50.10 3.51
C LEU A 201 13.14 49.92 2.39
N TYR A 202 13.72 48.73 2.31
CA TYR A 202 14.58 48.33 1.21
C TYR A 202 13.71 47.82 0.05
N PRO A 203 14.13 48.00 -1.21
CA PRO A 203 13.53 47.26 -2.30
C PRO A 203 13.92 45.77 -2.20
N ASP A 204 13.02 44.97 -2.75
CA ASP A 204 13.03 43.52 -2.86
C ASP A 204 12.08 43.26 -4.05
N ALA A 205 12.63 42.80 -5.18
CA ALA A 205 11.96 42.87 -6.48
C ALA A 205 11.16 41.59 -6.83
N ASP A 206 11.69 40.43 -6.46
CA ASP A 206 11.14 39.10 -6.71
C ASP A 206 10.54 38.43 -5.46
N ARG A 207 10.84 38.94 -4.26
CA ARG A 207 10.21 38.66 -2.95
C ARG A 207 10.80 37.49 -2.16
N ASP A 208 12.07 37.16 -2.36
CA ASP A 208 12.78 36.14 -1.57
C ASP A 208 13.30 36.64 -0.20
N LEU A 209 13.08 37.93 0.11
CA LEU A 209 13.52 38.65 1.31
C LEU A 209 15.02 39.02 1.35
N VAL A 210 15.77 38.79 0.27
CA VAL A 210 17.08 39.39 0.01
C VAL A 210 16.88 40.72 -0.73
N PHE A 211 17.59 41.76 -0.30
CA PHE A 211 17.42 43.11 -0.86
C PHE A 211 18.29 43.30 -2.11
N ASP A 212 17.78 43.96 -3.16
CA ASP A 212 18.45 44.20 -4.47
C ASP A 212 19.91 44.72 -4.39
N ILE A 213 20.27 45.30 -3.26
CA ILE A 213 21.57 45.93 -2.96
C ILE A 213 22.66 44.95 -2.48
N ILE A 214 22.29 43.72 -2.09
CA ILE A 214 23.21 42.65 -1.65
C ILE A 214 23.02 41.34 -2.43
N ASP A 215 21.99 41.28 -3.27
CA ASP A 215 21.58 40.17 -4.10
C ASP A 215 22.39 40.10 -5.41
N GLY A 216 22.63 38.87 -5.88
CA GLY A 216 23.30 38.55 -7.15
C GLY A 216 22.39 38.54 -8.38
N MET A 217 21.11 38.16 -8.24
CA MET A 217 20.14 38.08 -9.34
C MET A 217 18.76 38.69 -8.96
N PRO A 218 18.64 40.04 -8.81
CA PRO A 218 17.45 40.74 -8.28
C PRO A 218 16.22 40.81 -9.19
N ALA A 219 15.88 39.69 -9.81
CA ALA A 219 14.68 39.44 -10.60
C ALA A 219 14.32 37.94 -10.66
N VAL A 220 14.96 37.10 -9.84
CA VAL A 220 14.92 35.63 -9.85
C VAL A 220 14.90 35.18 -8.38
N GLY A 221 13.70 35.15 -7.79
CA GLY A 221 13.54 34.84 -6.38
C GLY A 221 14.12 33.47 -6.01
N ASP A 222 14.71 33.38 -4.81
CA ASP A 222 15.54 32.29 -4.32
C ASP A 222 16.90 32.14 -5.03
N GLN A 223 17.37 33.13 -5.81
CA GLN A 223 18.72 33.19 -6.39
C GLN A 223 19.54 34.43 -5.97
N TRP A 224 19.90 34.50 -4.70
CA TRP A 224 20.70 35.61 -4.16
C TRP A 224 22.19 35.64 -4.55
N MET A 225 22.68 34.74 -5.42
CA MET A 225 24.10 34.63 -5.77
C MET A 225 24.31 34.05 -7.18
N ASN A 226 25.21 34.69 -7.93
CA ASN A 226 25.84 34.19 -9.16
C ASN A 226 27.35 34.45 -9.01
N SER A 227 28.17 33.40 -9.01
CA SER A 227 29.59 33.46 -8.60
C SER A 227 30.57 33.86 -9.69
N ASP A 228 30.26 33.64 -10.98
CA ASP A 228 31.19 33.80 -12.10
C ASP A 228 30.74 34.77 -13.20
N GLY A 229 29.43 34.97 -13.39
CA GLY A 229 28.83 36.05 -14.18
C GLY A 229 27.93 35.64 -15.35
N ASP A 230 27.52 34.38 -15.46
CA ASP A 230 26.82 33.82 -16.63
C ASP A 230 25.29 34.06 -16.71
N ALA A 231 24.66 34.41 -15.59
CA ALA A 231 23.21 34.57 -15.35
C ALA A 231 22.39 33.32 -14.95
N TYR A 232 23.03 32.22 -14.53
CA TYR A 232 22.42 31.14 -13.74
C TYR A 232 22.75 31.30 -12.24
N GLY A 233 22.02 30.64 -11.34
CA GLY A 233 22.11 30.95 -9.90
C GLY A 233 22.74 29.86 -9.04
N ASP A 234 23.66 30.23 -8.14
CA ASP A 234 24.41 29.34 -7.25
C ASP A 234 23.52 28.49 -6.31
N ASN A 235 22.23 28.84 -6.10
CA ASN A 235 21.33 28.07 -5.24
C ASN A 235 20.72 26.90 -6.03
N PRO A 236 21.06 25.63 -5.72
CA PRO A 236 20.51 24.48 -6.43
C PRO A 236 19.03 24.20 -6.13
N LEU A 237 18.43 24.94 -5.18
CA LEU A 237 17.00 24.87 -4.86
C LEU A 237 16.20 26.05 -5.45
N GLY A 238 16.86 27.03 -6.05
CA GLY A 238 16.22 28.16 -6.71
C GLY A 238 15.91 27.88 -8.18
N PRO A 239 15.04 28.67 -8.83
CA PRO A 239 14.84 28.63 -10.28
C PRO A 239 16.11 29.05 -11.03
N LEU A 240 16.29 28.57 -12.27
CA LEU A 240 17.53 28.74 -13.06
C LEU A 240 18.81 28.32 -12.28
N PRO A 241 18.84 27.14 -11.64
CA PRO A 241 19.98 26.71 -10.83
C PRO A 241 21.19 26.37 -11.71
N ASP A 242 22.34 26.90 -11.34
CA ASP A 242 23.62 26.65 -12.01
C ASP A 242 24.18 25.27 -11.61
N ALA A 243 24.48 24.45 -12.61
CA ALA A 243 25.10 23.13 -12.45
C ALA A 243 26.64 23.18 -12.44
N CYS A 244 27.24 24.30 -12.84
CA CYS A 244 28.68 24.57 -12.85
C CYS A 244 29.10 25.90 -12.16
N PRO A 245 28.80 26.17 -10.86
CA PRO A 245 28.93 27.49 -10.18
C PRO A 245 30.32 28.11 -9.98
N THR A 246 31.29 27.76 -10.81
CA THR A 246 32.61 28.39 -10.87
C THR A 246 33.15 28.61 -12.30
N ASP A 247 32.46 28.11 -13.33
CA ASP A 247 32.98 27.96 -14.68
C ASP A 247 31.98 28.43 -15.78
N ALA A 248 31.26 29.52 -15.51
CA ALA A 248 30.49 30.42 -16.40
C ALA A 248 30.19 29.91 -17.83
N GLY A 249 29.06 29.24 -17.97
CA GLY A 249 28.65 28.57 -19.19
C GLY A 249 27.67 29.33 -20.09
N LEU A 250 27.07 28.56 -21.01
CA LEU A 250 25.93 28.96 -21.84
C LEU A 250 24.86 27.85 -21.99
N SER A 251 25.13 26.62 -21.52
CA SER A 251 24.16 25.53 -21.57
C SER A 251 22.86 25.91 -20.87
N SER A 252 21.73 25.54 -21.47
CA SER A 252 20.40 26.03 -21.09
C SER A 252 19.31 24.96 -21.01
N PHE A 253 19.49 23.79 -21.64
CA PHE A 253 18.53 22.68 -21.57
C PHE A 253 18.77 21.75 -20.38
N VAL A 254 19.92 21.05 -20.36
CA VAL A 254 20.18 19.97 -19.39
C VAL A 254 21.51 20.23 -18.68
N SER A 255 21.43 20.50 -17.37
CA SER A 255 22.50 21.11 -16.56
C SER A 255 22.87 22.50 -17.07
N GLN A 256 22.24 23.52 -16.51
CA GLN A 256 22.40 24.91 -16.93
C GLN A 256 23.70 25.53 -16.40
N GLY A 257 24.22 26.57 -17.06
CA GLY A 257 25.42 27.30 -16.60
C GLY A 257 26.77 26.63 -16.86
N CYS A 258 26.83 25.57 -17.67
CA CYS A 258 28.05 24.84 -18.00
C CYS A 258 28.63 25.18 -19.40
N ASP A 259 29.90 24.83 -19.62
CA ASP A 259 30.57 24.90 -20.94
C ASP A 259 29.71 24.27 -22.05
N ASP A 260 29.52 25.04 -23.11
CA ASP A 260 28.75 24.78 -24.33
C ASP A 260 29.56 25.38 -25.50
N PHE A 261 30.13 24.53 -26.35
CA PHE A 261 31.13 24.94 -27.34
C PHE A 261 30.58 25.62 -28.59
N ASP A 262 29.45 25.15 -29.13
CA ASP A 262 28.86 25.65 -30.38
C ASP A 262 27.54 26.43 -30.22
N THR A 263 27.03 26.51 -28.98
CA THR A 263 25.96 27.38 -28.49
C THR A 263 24.55 26.99 -28.92
N ASP A 264 24.25 25.70 -28.96
CA ASP A 264 22.89 25.18 -29.15
C ASP A 264 22.06 25.10 -27.86
N GLY A 265 22.70 25.00 -26.69
CA GLY A 265 22.07 24.91 -25.37
C GLY A 265 22.29 23.60 -24.60
N PHE A 266 22.92 22.59 -25.18
CA PHE A 266 23.47 21.43 -24.46
C PHE A 266 24.88 21.72 -23.91
N ARG A 267 25.49 20.77 -23.19
CA ARG A 267 26.85 20.92 -22.62
C ARG A 267 27.79 19.86 -23.18
N ASP A 268 29.05 20.21 -23.36
CA ASP A 268 30.11 19.38 -23.99
C ASP A 268 30.24 17.94 -23.43
N GLU A 269 29.79 17.66 -22.20
CA GLU A 269 29.84 16.31 -21.59
C GLU A 269 28.65 15.39 -21.91
N ILE A 270 27.53 15.93 -22.41
CA ILE A 270 26.31 15.15 -22.74
C ILE A 270 25.91 15.26 -24.21
N ASP A 271 26.39 16.29 -24.89
CA ASP A 271 26.21 16.52 -26.32
C ASP A 271 26.83 15.39 -27.16
N GLY A 272 26.07 14.91 -28.15
CA GLY A 272 26.44 13.88 -29.10
C GLY A 272 27.05 14.41 -30.40
N CYS A 273 27.15 15.73 -30.56
CA CYS A 273 27.59 16.48 -31.74
C CYS A 273 28.44 17.74 -31.40
N ASP A 274 29.41 17.62 -30.47
CA ASP A 274 30.27 18.69 -29.89
C ASP A 274 31.08 19.61 -30.85
N ASP A 275 30.86 19.53 -32.16
CA ASP A 275 31.33 20.51 -33.15
C ASP A 275 30.32 20.95 -34.25
N GLU A 276 29.08 20.46 -34.24
CA GLU A 276 27.99 20.77 -35.20
C GLU A 276 26.57 20.75 -34.55
N GLY A 277 26.34 21.60 -33.54
CA GLY A 277 25.12 21.70 -32.72
C GLY A 277 23.77 21.88 -33.43
N GLY A 278 22.69 21.47 -32.76
CA GLY A 278 21.38 21.19 -33.34
C GLY A 278 20.19 21.30 -32.36
N THR A 279 19.24 20.38 -32.43
CA THR A 279 18.01 20.41 -31.62
C THR A 279 17.50 19.05 -31.11
N SER A 280 18.10 17.93 -31.52
CA SER A 280 17.67 16.60 -31.04
C SER A 280 17.93 16.42 -29.54
N TRP A 281 17.04 15.67 -28.89
CA TRP A 281 16.99 15.50 -27.44
C TRP A 281 16.45 14.14 -26.99
N ILE A 282 16.04 13.26 -27.91
CA ILE A 282 15.53 11.91 -27.59
C ILE A 282 16.66 10.86 -27.61
N ASP A 283 17.48 10.82 -28.67
CA ASP A 283 18.53 9.82 -28.89
C ASP A 283 19.95 10.37 -28.67
N ARG A 284 20.24 11.53 -29.26
CA ARG A 284 21.56 12.18 -29.26
C ARG A 284 21.38 13.68 -29.04
N TYR A 285 21.47 14.11 -27.79
CA TYR A 285 21.46 15.52 -27.42
C TYR A 285 22.37 16.35 -28.32
N GLY A 286 21.87 17.50 -28.79
CA GLY A 286 22.64 18.50 -29.53
C GLY A 286 22.93 18.21 -31.00
N CYS A 287 22.37 17.15 -31.59
CA CYS A 287 22.61 16.83 -33.00
C CYS A 287 21.61 17.48 -33.98
N GLU A 288 22.00 17.60 -35.25
CA GLU A 288 21.11 18.05 -36.33
C GLU A 288 19.82 17.21 -36.35
N ASP A 289 18.71 17.90 -36.14
CA ASP A 289 17.32 17.43 -36.16
C ASP A 289 16.62 18.39 -37.14
N ARG A 290 16.20 17.84 -38.27
CA ARG A 290 15.87 18.65 -39.44
C ARG A 290 14.42 19.07 -39.53
N ASP A 291 13.49 18.37 -38.89
CA ASP A 291 12.06 18.69 -38.95
C ASP A 291 11.38 18.97 -37.61
N GLN A 292 12.12 18.76 -36.50
CA GLN A 292 11.86 19.20 -35.13
C GLN A 292 10.91 18.32 -34.32
N ASP A 293 11.02 16.99 -34.48
CA ASP A 293 10.34 15.99 -33.64
C ASP A 293 11.11 15.64 -32.35
N GLY A 294 12.45 15.71 -32.38
CA GLY A 294 13.37 15.45 -31.27
C GLY A 294 14.42 14.36 -31.50
N TRP A 295 14.36 13.61 -32.60
CA TRP A 295 15.32 12.58 -32.98
C TRP A 295 16.43 13.14 -33.89
N SER A 296 17.66 12.63 -33.78
CA SER A 296 18.76 13.08 -34.65
C SER A 296 18.67 12.48 -36.06
N ASP A 297 18.94 13.27 -37.10
CA ASP A 297 18.90 12.86 -38.51
C ASP A 297 19.72 11.57 -38.74
N ASN A 298 19.11 10.53 -39.36
CA ASN A 298 19.75 9.24 -39.69
C ASN A 298 20.73 9.33 -40.88
N LEU A 299 21.69 10.25 -40.77
CA LEU A 299 22.70 10.61 -41.77
C LEU A 299 24.01 9.81 -41.58
N LEU A 300 24.88 9.90 -42.60
CA LEU A 300 26.04 9.02 -42.87
C LEU A 300 27.19 9.06 -41.81
N GLY A 301 26.87 8.62 -40.59
CA GLY A 301 27.75 8.51 -39.43
C GLY A 301 27.08 7.78 -38.28
N TYR A 302 25.77 7.97 -38.09
CA TYR A 302 24.91 7.27 -37.15
C TYR A 302 23.95 6.33 -37.90
N ILE A 303 23.33 5.38 -37.19
CA ILE A 303 22.26 4.49 -37.66
C ILE A 303 21.39 4.19 -36.44
N GLY A 304 20.10 4.51 -36.50
CA GLY A 304 19.18 4.45 -35.35
C GLY A 304 18.73 5.82 -34.83
N GLY A 305 18.77 6.85 -35.67
CA GLY A 305 18.01 8.09 -35.51
C GLY A 305 16.89 8.15 -36.56
N ASP A 306 16.31 9.32 -36.78
CA ASP A 306 15.13 9.53 -37.62
C ASP A 306 15.32 9.10 -39.10
N GLU A 307 14.61 8.05 -39.52
CA GLU A 307 14.63 7.52 -40.89
C GLU A 307 13.83 8.39 -41.89
N PHE A 308 12.91 9.24 -41.43
CA PHE A 308 11.99 10.03 -42.23
C PHE A 308 12.45 11.50 -42.44
N TYR A 309 13.24 12.09 -41.53
CA TYR A 309 14.09 13.32 -41.61
C TYR A 309 13.50 14.54 -42.36
N SER A 310 12.18 14.59 -42.43
CA SER A 310 11.37 15.54 -43.19
C SER A 310 9.86 15.40 -42.97
N ASN A 311 9.42 14.47 -42.12
CA ASN A 311 8.06 14.26 -41.66
C ASN A 311 8.03 14.05 -40.14
N TRP A 312 8.01 15.14 -39.37
CA TRP A 312 7.99 15.21 -37.89
C TRP A 312 6.93 14.36 -37.14
N LYS A 313 6.06 13.65 -37.86
CA LYS A 313 5.07 12.71 -37.34
C LYS A 313 5.53 11.24 -37.40
N GLN A 314 6.70 10.98 -37.98
CA GLN A 314 7.25 9.66 -38.30
C GLN A 314 8.75 9.71 -37.99
N ALA A 315 9.26 8.81 -37.14
CA ALA A 315 10.68 8.82 -36.75
C ALA A 315 11.38 7.48 -37.00
N ILE A 316 10.74 6.40 -36.61
CA ILE A 316 11.21 5.01 -36.70
C ILE A 316 10.13 4.21 -37.43
N ASP A 317 10.49 3.13 -38.09
CA ASP A 317 9.58 2.15 -38.70
C ASP A 317 9.84 0.82 -37.95
N THR A 318 9.05 0.55 -36.90
CA THR A 318 9.37 -0.50 -35.92
C THR A 318 9.08 -1.92 -36.42
N ASP A 319 8.03 -2.11 -37.23
CA ASP A 319 7.64 -3.42 -37.77
C ASP A 319 8.00 -3.63 -39.27
N GLY A 320 8.26 -2.56 -40.02
CA GLY A 320 8.76 -2.59 -41.40
C GLY A 320 7.71 -2.44 -42.49
N ASP A 321 6.50 -1.97 -42.18
CA ASP A 321 5.43 -1.74 -43.17
C ASP A 321 5.70 -0.51 -44.09
N GLY A 322 6.44 0.48 -43.60
CA GLY A 322 6.84 1.69 -44.32
C GLY A 322 6.10 2.99 -43.91
N PHE A 323 5.23 2.94 -42.90
CA PHE A 323 4.73 4.09 -42.15
C PHE A 323 5.51 4.21 -40.84
N GLY A 324 5.96 5.41 -40.49
CA GLY A 324 6.76 5.59 -39.29
C GLY A 324 5.93 5.76 -38.02
N ASP A 325 6.35 5.12 -36.94
CA ASP A 325 5.92 5.36 -35.56
C ASP A 325 5.98 6.86 -35.19
N ASN A 326 5.03 7.32 -34.38
CA ASN A 326 4.86 8.71 -33.96
C ASN A 326 5.63 9.08 -32.66
N HIS A 327 6.95 8.83 -32.62
CA HIS A 327 7.80 9.02 -31.42
C HIS A 327 8.19 10.49 -31.08
N GLY A 328 7.40 11.50 -31.49
CA GLY A 328 7.64 12.93 -31.20
C GLY A 328 6.68 13.52 -30.16
N VAL A 329 7.03 14.66 -29.53
CA VAL A 329 6.07 15.36 -28.64
C VAL A 329 5.00 16.05 -29.47
N ASP A 330 3.72 15.93 -29.08
CA ASP A 330 2.57 16.54 -29.76
C ASP A 330 2.53 18.08 -29.56
N CYS A 331 3.50 18.79 -30.14
CA CYS A 331 3.76 20.21 -29.87
C CYS A 331 4.16 20.98 -31.13
N CYS A 332 3.11 21.41 -31.84
CA CYS A 332 3.11 22.36 -32.97
C CYS A 332 3.54 21.82 -34.33
N ALA A 333 2.60 21.87 -35.29
CA ALA A 333 2.90 21.68 -36.71
C ALA A 333 4.04 22.61 -37.16
N THR A 334 5.19 22.02 -37.47
CA THR A 334 6.43 22.75 -37.70
C THR A 334 6.35 23.56 -39.00
N ALA A 335 7.22 24.56 -39.16
CA ALA A 335 7.16 25.47 -40.31
C ALA A 335 7.54 24.80 -41.67
N LEU A 336 7.78 23.50 -41.66
CA LEU A 336 8.37 22.72 -42.75
C LEU A 336 7.32 21.91 -43.53
N ASP A 337 6.43 21.14 -42.87
CA ASP A 337 5.20 20.65 -43.51
C ASP A 337 3.98 20.51 -42.56
N PRO A 338 2.97 21.41 -42.68
CA PRO A 338 1.69 21.27 -41.98
C PRO A 338 0.68 20.33 -42.69
N ASN A 339 1.10 19.62 -43.75
CA ASN A 339 0.31 18.60 -44.48
C ASN A 339 1.04 17.24 -44.53
N ALA A 340 2.06 17.07 -43.67
CA ALA A 340 2.78 15.81 -43.49
C ALA A 340 1.81 14.64 -43.24
N ASN A 341 2.08 13.49 -43.87
CA ASN A 341 1.30 12.27 -43.67
C ASN A 341 1.29 11.90 -42.19
N ASN A 342 0.18 11.34 -41.70
CA ASN A 342 0.15 10.80 -40.34
C ASN A 342 1.21 9.70 -40.19
N GLY A 343 1.79 9.62 -38.99
CA GLY A 343 2.50 8.42 -38.57
C GLY A 343 1.54 7.26 -38.40
N ASP A 344 2.14 6.10 -38.20
CA ASP A 344 1.41 4.89 -37.86
C ASP A 344 0.67 5.06 -36.51
N LEU A 345 -0.49 4.42 -36.41
CA LEU A 345 -1.33 4.31 -35.23
C LEU A 345 -1.17 2.96 -34.51
N PHE A 346 -0.53 1.96 -35.13
CA PHE A 346 -0.34 0.61 -34.59
C PHE A 346 1.12 0.10 -34.68
N PRO A 347 2.14 0.73 -34.02
CA PRO A 347 3.60 0.57 -34.28
C PRO A 347 4.27 -0.79 -34.05
N TYR A 348 3.50 -1.86 -34.00
CA TYR A 348 3.93 -3.24 -33.78
C TYR A 348 3.09 -4.26 -34.61
N LEU A 349 2.24 -3.78 -35.52
CA LEU A 349 1.24 -4.55 -36.28
C LEU A 349 1.25 -4.13 -37.75
N ALA A 350 2.25 -4.59 -38.53
CA ALA A 350 2.43 -4.29 -39.96
C ALA A 350 1.26 -4.66 -40.91
N SER A 351 0.13 -5.15 -40.39
CA SER A 351 -1.15 -5.26 -41.08
C SER A 351 -2.01 -3.99 -40.97
N GLN A 352 -1.89 -3.19 -39.92
CA GLN A 352 -2.72 -2.03 -39.61
C GLN A 352 -1.88 -0.76 -39.55
N TYR A 353 -2.30 0.33 -40.22
CA TYR A 353 -1.58 1.62 -40.18
C TYR A 353 -2.49 2.86 -40.01
N SER A 354 -3.81 2.68 -39.97
CA SER A 354 -4.76 3.77 -39.76
C SER A 354 -6.06 3.31 -39.11
N ASP A 355 -6.67 4.23 -38.37
CA ASP A 355 -7.98 4.14 -37.73
C ASP A 355 -8.70 5.46 -38.08
N TYR A 356 -9.90 5.37 -38.66
CA TYR A 356 -10.62 6.52 -39.20
C TYR A 356 -11.48 7.29 -38.19
N ASP A 357 -12.09 6.60 -37.21
CA ASP A 357 -13.05 7.21 -36.28
C ASP A 357 -12.63 7.20 -34.80
N GLY A 358 -11.54 6.49 -34.47
CA GLY A 358 -10.78 6.58 -33.24
C GLY A 358 -11.11 5.51 -32.21
N ASP A 359 -11.52 4.32 -32.65
CA ASP A 359 -12.04 3.25 -31.78
C ASP A 359 -10.98 2.25 -31.29
N GLY A 360 -9.82 2.20 -31.95
CA GLY A 360 -8.71 1.30 -31.61
C GLY A 360 -8.61 0.02 -32.44
N TYR A 361 -9.48 -0.20 -33.41
CA TYR A 361 -9.30 -1.15 -34.51
C TYR A 361 -8.86 -0.42 -35.79
N GLY A 362 -8.20 -1.13 -36.72
CA GLY A 362 -7.60 -0.49 -37.89
C GLY A 362 -8.38 -0.70 -39.19
N ASP A 363 -8.36 0.29 -40.08
CA ASP A 363 -9.12 0.37 -41.34
C ASP A 363 -8.87 -0.76 -42.36
N ASN A 364 -7.81 -1.57 -42.19
CA ASN A 364 -7.39 -2.53 -43.21
C ASN A 364 -8.22 -3.83 -43.15
N ASP A 365 -9.23 -3.92 -44.02
CA ASP A 365 -10.14 -5.06 -44.23
C ASP A 365 -9.49 -6.37 -44.71
N THR A 366 -8.16 -6.46 -44.72
CA THR A 366 -7.41 -7.69 -45.04
C THR A 366 -6.83 -8.43 -43.82
N ASP A 367 -6.83 -7.82 -42.62
CA ASP A 367 -6.57 -8.53 -41.36
C ASP A 367 -7.91 -8.94 -40.71
N THR A 368 -8.18 -10.24 -40.65
CA THR A 368 -9.43 -10.79 -40.09
C THR A 368 -9.37 -11.00 -38.57
N VAL A 369 -8.34 -10.50 -37.90
CA VAL A 369 -8.10 -10.63 -36.45
C VAL A 369 -7.97 -9.27 -35.77
N HIS A 370 -7.39 -8.26 -36.45
CA HIS A 370 -7.18 -6.90 -35.91
C HIS A 370 -7.82 -5.80 -36.78
N GLY A 371 -8.32 -6.14 -37.97
CA GLY A 371 -9.04 -5.20 -38.83
C GLY A 371 -10.45 -4.90 -38.33
N ASP A 372 -10.88 -3.66 -38.55
CA ASP A 372 -12.22 -3.21 -38.23
C ASP A 372 -13.26 -3.67 -39.29
N TYR A 373 -14.39 -4.19 -38.82
CA TYR A 373 -15.53 -4.63 -39.62
C TYR A 373 -16.57 -3.52 -39.84
N CYS A 374 -16.47 -2.39 -39.13
CA CYS A 374 -17.27 -1.18 -39.25
C CYS A 374 -16.46 0.16 -39.42
N PRO A 375 -15.47 0.33 -40.36
CA PRO A 375 -14.49 1.46 -40.46
C PRO A 375 -14.95 2.93 -40.61
N TRP A 376 -16.14 3.30 -40.15
CA TRP A 376 -16.72 4.64 -40.25
C TRP A 376 -17.70 4.99 -39.11
N ASP A 377 -17.99 4.05 -38.19
CA ASP A 377 -19.05 4.14 -37.18
C ASP A 377 -18.63 3.56 -35.78
N TYR A 378 -17.46 3.95 -35.25
CA TYR A 378 -16.92 3.76 -33.87
C TYR A 378 -17.57 2.64 -33.03
N GLY A 379 -16.82 1.57 -32.80
CA GLY A 379 -17.23 0.43 -32.01
C GLY A 379 -16.38 0.16 -30.77
N VAL A 380 -16.71 -0.94 -30.10
CA VAL A 380 -15.84 -1.59 -29.10
C VAL A 380 -16.01 -3.12 -29.07
N SER A 381 -16.89 -3.70 -29.92
CA SER A 381 -17.08 -5.15 -29.98
C SER A 381 -15.79 -5.88 -30.40
N PHE A 382 -15.61 -7.09 -29.89
CA PHE A 382 -14.41 -7.92 -30.06
C PHE A 382 -14.69 -9.44 -30.14
N ARG A 383 -15.96 -9.87 -29.99
CA ARG A 383 -16.35 -11.29 -29.96
C ARG A 383 -16.77 -11.84 -31.31
N ASP A 384 -17.49 -11.05 -32.09
CA ASP A 384 -18.18 -11.47 -33.33
C ASP A 384 -17.75 -10.65 -34.55
N ARG A 385 -17.62 -9.33 -34.37
CA ARG A 385 -17.06 -8.35 -35.31
C ARG A 385 -16.22 -7.36 -34.53
N ASN A 386 -15.00 -7.10 -34.97
CA ASN A 386 -14.15 -6.10 -34.34
C ASN A 386 -14.53 -4.70 -34.82
N GLY A 387 -14.46 -3.71 -33.93
CA GLY A 387 -14.72 -2.28 -34.21
C GLY A 387 -16.16 -1.90 -34.58
N CYS A 388 -17.13 -2.77 -34.29
CA CYS A 388 -18.56 -2.46 -34.46
C CYS A 388 -19.21 -1.97 -33.15
N LEU A 389 -20.33 -1.26 -33.30
CA LEU A 389 -21.11 -0.75 -32.17
C LEU A 389 -21.55 -1.89 -31.24
N ASP A 390 -21.23 -1.73 -29.96
CA ASP A 390 -21.70 -2.51 -28.82
C ASP A 390 -22.40 -1.51 -27.89
N SER A 391 -23.70 -1.72 -27.63
CA SER A 391 -24.53 -0.77 -26.87
C SER A 391 -24.41 -0.89 -25.34
N ASP A 392 -23.78 -1.93 -24.79
CA ASP A 392 -23.69 -2.12 -23.33
C ASP A 392 -22.35 -2.63 -22.78
N GLY A 393 -21.48 -3.19 -23.62
CA GLY A 393 -20.07 -3.45 -23.35
C GLY A 393 -19.69 -4.89 -23.06
N ASP A 394 -20.51 -5.89 -23.43
CA ASP A 394 -20.13 -7.31 -23.23
C ASP A 394 -19.11 -7.85 -24.25
N GLY A 395 -18.89 -7.12 -25.35
CA GLY A 395 -17.98 -7.45 -26.45
C GLY A 395 -18.67 -7.91 -27.74
N SER A 396 -19.98 -8.07 -27.74
CA SER A 396 -20.78 -8.53 -28.88
C SER A 396 -21.41 -7.35 -29.64
N SER A 397 -21.46 -7.41 -30.97
CA SER A 397 -21.92 -6.28 -31.77
C SER A 397 -23.45 -6.21 -31.95
N ASP A 398 -24.00 -5.00 -31.89
CA ASP A 398 -25.40 -4.64 -32.16
C ASP A 398 -25.87 -5.22 -33.52
N PRO A 399 -27.08 -5.80 -33.61
CA PRO A 399 -27.69 -6.22 -34.89
C PRO A 399 -27.83 -5.05 -35.89
N SER A 400 -27.07 -5.08 -36.99
CA SER A 400 -26.96 -3.97 -37.95
C SER A 400 -27.47 -4.30 -39.37
N ASP A 401 -28.29 -3.39 -39.93
CA ASP A 401 -28.69 -3.36 -41.35
C ASP A 401 -27.59 -2.76 -42.26
N GLU A 402 -26.62 -2.05 -41.68
CA GLU A 402 -25.43 -1.52 -42.34
C GLU A 402 -24.28 -2.56 -42.20
N GLY A 403 -23.48 -2.80 -43.25
CA GLY A 403 -22.46 -3.88 -43.25
C GLY A 403 -22.29 -4.72 -44.53
N THR A 404 -22.90 -4.31 -45.66
CA THR A 404 -22.81 -4.94 -46.99
C THR A 404 -23.56 -6.28 -47.19
N ILE A 405 -24.55 -6.26 -48.10
CA ILE A 405 -25.25 -7.38 -48.78
C ILE A 405 -25.88 -8.52 -47.95
N PHE A 406 -25.59 -8.64 -46.64
CA PHE A 406 -26.23 -9.52 -45.66
C PHE A 406 -26.75 -8.67 -44.48
N GLU A 407 -27.74 -9.18 -43.75
CA GLU A 407 -28.38 -8.51 -42.61
C GLU A 407 -27.73 -9.08 -41.33
N TRP A 408 -26.89 -8.32 -40.60
CA TRP A 408 -26.23 -8.83 -39.38
C TRP A 408 -27.27 -9.01 -38.28
N ASN A 409 -27.63 -10.26 -38.01
CA ASN A 409 -28.75 -10.60 -37.14
C ASN A 409 -28.40 -11.75 -36.19
N ALA A 410 -29.01 -11.74 -35.01
CA ALA A 410 -28.68 -12.70 -33.98
C ALA A 410 -28.97 -14.15 -34.39
N THR A 411 -30.09 -14.37 -35.10
CA THR A 411 -30.61 -15.72 -35.39
C THR A 411 -29.88 -16.48 -36.50
N GLU A 412 -29.21 -15.80 -37.45
CA GLU A 412 -28.49 -16.48 -38.56
C GLU A 412 -27.01 -16.11 -38.66
N HIS A 413 -26.54 -15.06 -37.95
CA HIS A 413 -25.15 -14.58 -38.04
C HIS A 413 -24.42 -14.45 -36.68
N GLY A 414 -25.13 -14.48 -35.55
CA GLY A 414 -24.51 -14.40 -34.22
C GLY A 414 -24.29 -12.98 -33.69
N ALA A 415 -25.00 -11.99 -34.22
CA ALA A 415 -25.15 -10.68 -33.58
C ALA A 415 -25.79 -10.82 -32.19
N ASP A 416 -25.66 -9.80 -31.36
CA ASP A 416 -26.24 -9.82 -30.02
C ASP A 416 -27.78 -9.95 -30.00
N VAL A 417 -28.30 -10.85 -29.15
CA VAL A 417 -29.71 -11.09 -28.87
C VAL A 417 -30.33 -10.03 -27.94
N TRP A 418 -29.56 -9.44 -27.02
CA TRP A 418 -30.02 -8.46 -26.02
C TRP A 418 -29.11 -7.20 -25.87
N PRO A 419 -29.11 -6.24 -26.83
CA PRO A 419 -28.25 -5.01 -26.84
C PRO A 419 -28.40 -3.98 -25.71
N PHE A 420 -28.92 -4.36 -24.55
CA PHE A 420 -29.02 -3.54 -23.33
C PHE A 420 -28.95 -4.39 -22.04
N ASP A 421 -28.36 -5.58 -22.08
CA ASP A 421 -28.15 -6.52 -20.97
C ASP A 421 -26.72 -7.09 -21.06
N PRO A 422 -25.69 -6.42 -20.50
CA PRO A 422 -24.25 -6.68 -20.69
C PRO A 422 -23.74 -7.94 -19.99
N THR A 423 -24.60 -8.94 -19.92
CA THR A 423 -24.38 -10.25 -19.33
C THR A 423 -24.94 -11.38 -20.19
N GLN A 424 -25.63 -11.09 -21.31
CA GLN A 424 -26.26 -12.09 -22.16
C GLN A 424 -26.28 -11.66 -23.63
N TRP A 425 -25.45 -12.29 -24.45
CA TRP A 425 -25.36 -12.03 -25.89
C TRP A 425 -26.04 -13.08 -26.79
N GLN A 426 -26.29 -14.29 -26.29
CA GLN A 426 -26.64 -15.46 -27.12
C GLN A 426 -27.78 -16.31 -26.51
N ASP A 427 -28.69 -16.79 -27.37
CA ASP A 427 -29.81 -17.70 -27.07
C ASP A 427 -29.78 -18.83 -28.09
N THR A 428 -29.16 -19.98 -27.74
CA THR A 428 -28.88 -21.05 -28.71
C THR A 428 -30.12 -21.88 -29.08
N ASP A 429 -31.16 -21.93 -28.24
CA ASP A 429 -32.34 -22.79 -28.49
C ASP A 429 -33.69 -22.06 -28.64
N GLY A 430 -33.78 -20.80 -28.21
CA GLY A 430 -34.93 -19.91 -28.41
C GLY A 430 -35.98 -19.93 -27.29
N ASP A 431 -35.63 -20.38 -26.08
CA ASP A 431 -36.50 -20.40 -24.91
C ASP A 431 -36.62 -19.02 -24.20
N GLY A 432 -35.59 -18.16 -24.30
CA GLY A 432 -35.56 -16.80 -23.74
C GLY A 432 -34.81 -16.61 -22.41
N TYR A 433 -34.04 -17.61 -21.99
CA TYR A 433 -32.89 -17.50 -21.09
C TYR A 433 -31.61 -17.43 -21.95
N GLY A 434 -30.50 -16.93 -21.42
CA GLY A 434 -29.29 -16.66 -22.20
C GLY A 434 -28.13 -17.60 -21.88
N ASP A 435 -27.34 -17.95 -22.89
CA ASP A 435 -26.32 -19.00 -22.83
C ASP A 435 -25.15 -18.68 -21.86
N ASN A 436 -24.94 -17.42 -21.48
CA ASN A 436 -23.85 -17.06 -20.57
C ASN A 436 -24.20 -17.43 -19.12
N GLN A 437 -23.32 -18.19 -18.46
CA GLN A 437 -23.50 -18.72 -17.11
C GLN A 437 -22.66 -17.99 -16.03
N SER A 438 -22.14 -16.78 -16.32
CA SER A 438 -21.43 -16.00 -15.29
C SER A 438 -22.34 -15.66 -14.10
N GLU A 439 -21.78 -15.64 -12.88
CA GLU A 439 -22.51 -15.55 -11.61
C GLU A 439 -23.55 -14.41 -11.51
N ASN A 440 -23.27 -13.27 -12.15
CA ASN A 440 -24.14 -12.08 -12.13
C ASN A 440 -25.09 -11.98 -13.35
N ALA A 441 -25.22 -13.02 -14.18
CA ALA A 441 -25.93 -12.93 -15.45
C ALA A 441 -27.46 -12.85 -15.33
N THR A 442 -28.09 -12.09 -16.23
CA THR A 442 -29.54 -11.82 -16.18
C THR A 442 -30.37 -12.95 -16.79
N LYS A 443 -30.63 -13.99 -15.98
CA LYS A 443 -31.29 -15.26 -16.36
C LYS A 443 -30.39 -16.16 -17.24
N PRO A 444 -29.31 -16.73 -16.68
CA PRO A 444 -28.55 -17.77 -17.36
C PRO A 444 -29.45 -18.96 -17.69
N ASP A 445 -29.22 -19.58 -18.85
CA ASP A 445 -29.71 -20.91 -19.17
C ASP A 445 -28.68 -21.96 -18.73
N ARG A 446 -29.09 -22.84 -17.82
CA ARG A 446 -28.27 -23.98 -17.38
C ARG A 446 -28.37 -25.19 -18.32
N PHE A 447 -29.27 -25.16 -19.31
CA PHE A 447 -29.40 -26.16 -20.36
C PHE A 447 -29.48 -25.60 -21.81
N PRO A 448 -28.47 -24.84 -22.33
CA PRO A 448 -28.46 -24.10 -23.64
C PRO A 448 -28.78 -24.83 -24.96
N LEU A 449 -29.34 -26.04 -24.92
CA LEU A 449 -29.67 -26.92 -26.06
C LEU A 449 -31.01 -27.66 -25.84
N ARG A 450 -31.84 -27.25 -24.86
CA ARG A 450 -33.00 -28.00 -24.34
C ARG A 450 -34.21 -27.15 -23.88
N GLU A 451 -34.88 -26.46 -24.82
CA GLU A 451 -36.13 -25.66 -24.75
C GLU A 451 -37.17 -25.93 -23.64
N ALA A 452 -37.20 -27.13 -23.05
CA ALA A 452 -38.10 -27.56 -21.98
C ALA A 452 -37.65 -27.14 -20.56
N ALA A 453 -36.38 -26.86 -20.29
CA ALA A 453 -35.83 -26.54 -18.96
C ALA A 453 -34.71 -25.51 -19.10
N ALA A 454 -34.59 -24.59 -18.14
CA ALA A 454 -33.54 -23.56 -18.13
C ALA A 454 -32.99 -23.22 -16.74
N ASN A 455 -33.82 -23.31 -15.70
CA ASN A 455 -33.42 -23.06 -14.32
C ASN A 455 -32.97 -24.35 -13.62
N ASP A 456 -31.78 -24.28 -13.06
CA ASP A 456 -31.10 -25.24 -12.17
C ASP A 456 -30.43 -24.33 -11.12
N THR A 457 -30.71 -24.57 -9.83
CA THR A 457 -30.39 -23.64 -8.74
C THR A 457 -29.10 -23.98 -8.02
N ASP A 458 -28.63 -25.22 -8.12
CA ASP A 458 -27.43 -25.75 -7.45
C ASP A 458 -26.42 -26.39 -8.43
N ASP A 459 -26.71 -26.42 -9.73
CA ASP A 459 -25.86 -26.87 -10.84
C ASP A 459 -25.57 -28.38 -10.87
N ASP A 460 -26.57 -29.21 -10.51
CA ASP A 460 -26.45 -30.67 -10.53
C ASP A 460 -26.89 -31.34 -11.86
N GLY A 461 -27.54 -30.59 -12.74
CA GLY A 461 -28.03 -31.06 -14.05
C GLY A 461 -29.46 -31.60 -14.04
N TYR A 462 -30.18 -31.50 -12.92
CA TYR A 462 -31.62 -31.74 -12.78
C TYR A 462 -32.38 -30.42 -12.61
N ALA A 463 -33.34 -30.16 -13.51
CA ALA A 463 -34.02 -28.86 -13.52
C ALA A 463 -35.04 -28.72 -12.38
N ASP A 464 -35.04 -27.60 -11.64
CA ASP A 464 -36.08 -27.35 -10.61
C ASP A 464 -37.49 -27.33 -11.22
N ASN A 465 -37.61 -26.85 -12.46
CA ASN A 465 -38.90 -26.64 -13.11
C ASN A 465 -38.84 -26.69 -14.65
N TRP A 466 -40.02 -26.90 -15.25
CA TRP A 466 -40.19 -26.90 -16.71
C TRP A 466 -40.59 -25.52 -17.24
N THR A 467 -40.00 -25.11 -18.36
CA THR A 467 -40.28 -23.86 -19.08
C THR A 467 -41.69 -23.85 -19.67
N ALA A 468 -42.08 -22.70 -20.24
CA ALA A 468 -43.35 -22.55 -20.94
C ALA A 468 -43.45 -23.38 -22.25
N LEU A 469 -42.34 -23.89 -22.78
CA LEU A 469 -42.31 -24.68 -24.03
C LEU A 469 -42.42 -26.20 -23.77
N PHE A 470 -42.33 -26.65 -22.52
CA PHE A 470 -42.46 -28.07 -22.19
C PHE A 470 -43.84 -28.65 -22.57
N ASN A 471 -43.82 -29.60 -23.50
CA ASN A 471 -45.00 -30.22 -24.10
C ASN A 471 -45.30 -31.64 -23.57
N GLY A 472 -44.53 -32.13 -22.60
CA GLY A 472 -44.67 -33.48 -22.04
C GLY A 472 -43.95 -34.59 -22.84
N SER A 473 -43.23 -34.24 -23.90
CA SER A 473 -42.42 -35.18 -24.70
C SER A 473 -41.06 -34.64 -25.16
N ASN A 474 -40.78 -33.35 -24.97
CA ASN A 474 -39.51 -32.67 -25.23
C ASN A 474 -38.57 -32.57 -23.99
N ALA A 475 -38.79 -33.35 -22.94
CA ALA A 475 -37.85 -33.41 -21.79
C ALA A 475 -36.44 -33.91 -22.17
N GLN A 476 -36.30 -34.62 -23.30
CA GLN A 476 -35.09 -35.24 -23.87
C GLN A 476 -34.24 -36.18 -22.97
N GLY A 477 -34.48 -36.23 -21.67
CA GLY A 477 -33.75 -37.02 -20.68
C GLY A 477 -33.82 -36.41 -19.27
N ILE A 478 -33.95 -35.07 -19.19
CA ILE A 478 -34.09 -34.28 -17.96
C ILE A 478 -35.16 -34.90 -17.05
N GLN A 479 -34.84 -35.00 -15.75
CA GLN A 479 -35.85 -35.18 -14.70
C GLN A 479 -36.03 -33.84 -13.98
N LEU A 480 -37.17 -33.67 -13.31
CA LEU A 480 -37.24 -32.62 -12.30
C LEU A 480 -36.50 -33.09 -11.06
N ASP A 481 -35.72 -32.18 -10.49
CA ASP A 481 -35.14 -32.31 -9.18
C ASP A 481 -36.23 -32.41 -8.06
N ALA A 482 -35.83 -32.93 -6.90
CA ALA A 482 -36.56 -33.00 -5.65
C ALA A 482 -35.93 -32.23 -4.46
N CYS A 483 -34.71 -31.72 -4.57
CA CYS A 483 -33.93 -30.99 -3.56
C CYS A 483 -33.31 -29.66 -4.09
N PRO A 484 -34.09 -28.65 -4.60
CA PRO A 484 -33.58 -27.64 -5.55
C PRO A 484 -32.86 -26.44 -4.91
N THR A 485 -32.01 -26.73 -3.94
CA THR A 485 -31.03 -25.85 -3.27
C THR A 485 -29.86 -26.65 -2.66
N GLU A 486 -29.70 -27.93 -3.01
CA GLU A 486 -28.83 -28.92 -2.36
C GLU A 486 -28.33 -29.94 -3.40
N TRP A 487 -27.31 -29.55 -4.20
CA TRP A 487 -26.70 -30.31 -5.32
C TRP A 487 -26.71 -31.83 -5.13
N GLY A 488 -27.23 -32.59 -6.11
CA GLY A 488 -27.35 -34.04 -5.97
C GLY A 488 -27.21 -34.86 -7.24
N ASN A 489 -26.40 -35.92 -7.18
CA ASN A 489 -26.28 -36.85 -8.31
C ASN A 489 -27.35 -37.98 -8.34
N SER A 490 -28.29 -38.05 -7.38
CA SER A 490 -29.12 -39.24 -7.16
C SER A 490 -29.96 -39.69 -8.36
N THR A 491 -29.96 -41.01 -8.62
CA THR A 491 -30.54 -41.58 -9.85
C THR A 491 -31.76 -42.49 -9.65
N ARG A 492 -32.19 -42.79 -8.41
CA ARG A 492 -33.21 -43.82 -8.12
C ARG A 492 -34.49 -43.27 -7.48
N ARG A 493 -35.47 -42.98 -8.34
CA ARG A 493 -36.86 -42.69 -7.92
C ARG A 493 -37.51 -43.84 -7.13
N ASN A 494 -37.60 -43.69 -5.81
CA ASN A 494 -38.41 -44.56 -4.96
C ASN A 494 -39.93 -44.29 -5.15
N LEU A 495 -40.80 -45.18 -4.68
CA LEU A 495 -42.22 -45.19 -5.09
C LEU A 495 -43.11 -44.17 -4.36
N THR A 496 -42.57 -43.46 -3.36
CA THR A 496 -43.30 -42.50 -2.50
C THR A 496 -42.57 -41.18 -2.23
N VAL A 497 -41.29 -41.10 -2.58
CA VAL A 497 -40.42 -39.91 -2.47
C VAL A 497 -39.77 -39.73 -3.85
N TYR A 498 -39.72 -38.50 -4.34
CA TYR A 498 -38.90 -38.14 -5.50
C TYR A 498 -37.49 -37.86 -4.97
N ALA A 499 -36.48 -38.41 -5.63
CA ALA A 499 -35.06 -38.32 -5.30
C ALA A 499 -34.31 -38.51 -6.62
N TYR A 500 -34.39 -37.44 -7.42
CA TYR A 500 -33.43 -37.04 -8.44
C TYR A 500 -32.95 -35.67 -7.95
N GLY A 501 -31.67 -35.34 -8.14
CA GLY A 501 -31.09 -34.08 -7.69
C GLY A 501 -30.94 -33.90 -6.17
N CYS A 502 -31.02 -34.98 -5.40
CA CYS A 502 -30.68 -34.97 -3.96
C CYS A 502 -29.30 -35.61 -3.71
N PRO A 503 -28.56 -35.20 -2.65
CA PRO A 503 -27.26 -35.76 -2.29
C PRO A 503 -27.25 -37.30 -2.17
N ASP A 504 -26.18 -37.90 -2.68
CA ASP A 504 -25.94 -39.34 -2.91
C ASP A 504 -24.41 -39.52 -2.92
N THR A 505 -23.85 -39.59 -1.72
CA THR A 505 -22.42 -39.34 -1.46
C THR A 505 -21.52 -40.43 -2.05
N ASP A 506 -21.98 -41.68 -2.12
CA ASP A 506 -21.25 -42.78 -2.77
C ASP A 506 -21.64 -43.02 -4.23
N GLY A 507 -22.73 -42.42 -4.72
CA GLY A 507 -23.25 -42.53 -6.08
C GLY A 507 -23.85 -43.88 -6.44
N ASP A 508 -24.35 -44.68 -5.49
CA ASP A 508 -25.18 -45.88 -5.73
C ASP A 508 -26.40 -45.49 -6.59
N GLY A 509 -26.97 -44.32 -6.32
CA GLY A 509 -28.23 -43.84 -6.87
C GLY A 509 -29.32 -43.62 -5.82
N TYR A 510 -29.11 -44.03 -4.56
CA TYR A 510 -29.96 -43.70 -3.42
C TYR A 510 -29.45 -42.45 -2.69
N THR A 511 -30.37 -41.53 -2.36
CA THR A 511 -30.01 -40.36 -1.57
C THR A 511 -29.71 -40.70 -0.11
N ASP A 512 -28.73 -40.00 0.46
CA ASP A 512 -28.21 -40.12 1.84
C ASP A 512 -29.28 -39.97 2.94
N ALA A 513 -30.45 -39.41 2.58
CA ALA A 513 -31.58 -39.15 3.46
C ALA A 513 -32.32 -40.43 3.93
N TYR A 514 -31.68 -41.24 4.78
CA TYR A 514 -32.22 -42.51 5.29
C TYR A 514 -33.43 -42.34 6.22
N VAL A 515 -34.54 -43.00 5.86
CA VAL A 515 -35.80 -43.01 6.63
C VAL A 515 -36.35 -44.43 6.74
N PHE A 516 -36.58 -44.89 7.98
CA PHE A 516 -37.05 -46.24 8.29
C PHE A 516 -38.04 -46.27 9.47
N ASP A 517 -38.89 -47.28 9.50
CA ASP A 517 -39.71 -47.68 10.65
C ASP A 517 -38.98 -48.77 11.47
N ILE A 518 -39.21 -48.84 12.78
CA ILE A 518 -38.70 -49.93 13.63
C ILE A 518 -39.80 -50.96 13.91
N ASN A 519 -39.52 -52.25 13.72
CA ASN A 519 -40.46 -53.33 14.03
C ASN A 519 -40.51 -53.63 15.55
N PRO A 520 -41.61 -53.33 16.26
CA PRO A 520 -41.65 -53.40 17.73
C PRO A 520 -41.67 -54.82 18.31
N ASP A 521 -41.90 -55.85 17.49
CA ASP A 521 -41.85 -57.26 17.91
C ASP A 521 -40.45 -57.90 17.70
N THR A 522 -39.55 -57.27 16.92
CA THR A 522 -38.25 -57.85 16.53
C THR A 522 -37.03 -56.93 16.64
N GLY A 523 -37.18 -55.62 16.80
CA GLY A 523 -36.07 -54.65 16.89
C GLY A 523 -35.55 -54.16 15.53
N MET A 524 -35.52 -55.02 14.52
CA MET A 524 -35.09 -54.72 13.14
C MET A 524 -35.78 -53.50 12.49
N ARG A 525 -35.06 -52.83 11.58
CA ARG A 525 -35.56 -51.81 10.66
C ARG A 525 -36.51 -52.42 9.60
N ILE A 526 -37.44 -51.62 9.10
CA ILE A 526 -38.41 -51.93 8.03
C ILE A 526 -38.83 -50.65 7.30
N ASN A 527 -39.46 -50.78 6.12
CA ASN A 527 -39.96 -49.66 5.30
C ASN A 527 -38.88 -48.64 4.88
N GLU A 528 -37.66 -49.10 4.71
CA GLU A 528 -36.46 -48.29 4.47
C GLU A 528 -36.49 -47.55 3.12
N LEU A 529 -36.12 -46.28 3.15
CA LEU A 529 -36.02 -45.32 2.04
C LEU A 529 -34.72 -44.51 2.22
N GLY A 530 -34.09 -44.05 1.13
CA GLY A 530 -32.74 -43.48 1.19
C GLY A 530 -31.69 -44.55 1.50
N ASP A 531 -30.44 -44.12 1.72
CA ASP A 531 -29.31 -45.03 1.92
C ASP A 531 -28.85 -45.16 3.38
N ALA A 532 -28.70 -46.40 3.87
CA ALA A 532 -28.22 -46.66 5.22
C ALA A 532 -26.70 -46.46 5.41
N PHE A 533 -25.93 -46.42 4.32
CA PHE A 533 -24.49 -46.30 4.27
C PHE A 533 -24.06 -45.27 3.19
N PRO A 534 -24.32 -43.96 3.37
CA PRO A 534 -24.06 -42.92 2.34
C PRO A 534 -22.67 -42.88 1.71
N ASN A 535 -21.67 -43.55 2.31
CA ASN A 535 -20.28 -43.55 1.90
C ASN A 535 -19.82 -44.92 1.34
N GLU A 536 -20.72 -45.88 1.11
CA GLU A 536 -20.37 -47.25 0.69
C GLU A 536 -21.36 -47.83 -0.34
N LYS A 537 -21.07 -47.49 -1.60
CA LYS A 537 -21.81 -47.75 -2.85
C LYS A 537 -22.32 -49.18 -3.08
N THR A 538 -21.75 -50.16 -2.39
CA THR A 538 -22.14 -51.57 -2.53
C THR A 538 -23.11 -52.03 -1.45
N GLN A 539 -23.29 -51.24 -0.38
CA GLN A 539 -24.32 -51.39 0.63
C GLN A 539 -25.44 -50.37 0.40
N SER A 540 -26.56 -50.57 1.09
CA SER A 540 -27.65 -49.58 1.11
C SER A 540 -28.65 -49.72 2.26
N LYS A 541 -28.50 -50.76 3.09
CA LYS A 541 -29.47 -51.19 4.11
C LYS A 541 -28.77 -51.87 5.27
N ASP A 542 -29.11 -51.46 6.49
CA ASP A 542 -28.68 -52.06 7.76
C ASP A 542 -29.93 -52.52 8.49
N ARG A 543 -30.31 -53.78 8.31
CA ARG A 543 -31.65 -54.21 8.73
C ARG A 543 -31.79 -54.52 10.21
N ASP A 544 -30.70 -54.81 10.93
CA ASP A 544 -30.75 -55.12 12.36
C ASP A 544 -30.07 -54.11 13.30
N GLY A 545 -29.29 -53.18 12.75
CA GLY A 545 -28.78 -52.00 13.45
C GLY A 545 -27.32 -52.10 13.91
N ASP A 546 -26.49 -52.94 13.29
CA ASP A 546 -25.15 -53.28 13.79
C ASP A 546 -23.97 -52.60 13.08
N GLY A 547 -24.20 -52.04 11.89
CA GLY A 547 -23.20 -51.34 11.09
C GLY A 547 -22.58 -52.15 9.94
N PHE A 548 -23.09 -53.35 9.64
CA PHE A 548 -22.71 -54.14 8.46
C PHE A 548 -23.89 -54.26 7.48
N GLY A 549 -23.63 -54.12 6.18
CA GLY A 549 -24.71 -53.95 5.21
C GLY A 549 -25.34 -55.25 4.70
N ASP A 550 -26.65 -55.23 4.48
CA ASP A 550 -27.51 -56.35 4.04
C ASP A 550 -27.08 -57.03 2.72
N ASN A 551 -26.16 -56.45 1.94
CA ASN A 551 -25.72 -57.00 0.66
C ASN A 551 -24.46 -57.87 0.83
N PRO A 552 -24.56 -59.22 0.84
CA PRO A 552 -23.45 -60.13 1.16
C PRO A 552 -22.45 -60.32 0.00
N VAL A 553 -22.44 -59.40 -0.96
CA VAL A 553 -21.45 -59.29 -2.05
C VAL A 553 -20.93 -57.85 -2.22
N GLY A 554 -21.29 -56.94 -1.31
CA GLY A 554 -20.65 -55.64 -1.16
C GLY A 554 -19.48 -55.69 -0.16
N PHE A 555 -18.79 -54.56 -0.03
CA PHE A 555 -17.79 -54.31 1.01
C PHE A 555 -18.40 -54.56 2.40
N GLU A 556 -17.63 -55.25 3.24
CA GLU A 556 -18.01 -55.67 4.60
C GLU A 556 -19.44 -56.24 4.77
N GLY A 557 -20.01 -56.81 3.71
CA GLY A 557 -21.40 -57.25 3.68
C GLY A 557 -21.73 -58.34 4.69
N ASP A 558 -22.79 -58.12 5.46
CA ASP A 558 -23.14 -58.97 6.59
C ASP A 558 -23.53 -60.39 6.14
N LEU A 559 -22.88 -61.37 6.78
CA LEU A 559 -23.14 -62.79 6.60
C LEU A 559 -24.23 -63.32 7.57
N CYS A 560 -24.77 -62.44 8.41
CA CYS A 560 -25.76 -62.66 9.45
C CYS A 560 -27.04 -61.73 9.46
N PRO A 561 -27.67 -61.20 8.34
CA PRO A 561 -28.59 -60.01 8.32
C PRO A 561 -29.97 -60.07 9.04
N ASP A 562 -29.99 -60.61 10.26
CA ASP A 562 -31.07 -60.70 11.24
C ASP A 562 -30.47 -60.82 12.69
N VAL A 563 -29.14 -60.80 12.86
CA VAL A 563 -28.38 -61.12 14.10
C VAL A 563 -27.02 -60.38 14.25
N ALA A 564 -27.06 -59.07 14.47
CA ALA A 564 -25.99 -58.16 14.90
C ALA A 564 -24.69 -58.79 15.48
N GLY A 565 -23.56 -58.45 14.88
CA GLY A 565 -22.21 -58.93 15.20
C GLY A 565 -21.13 -57.86 15.12
N VAL A 566 -19.98 -58.20 14.50
CA VAL A 566 -18.74 -57.41 14.46
C VAL A 566 -17.86 -57.83 13.26
N PHE A 567 -16.94 -56.96 12.85
CA PHE A 567 -16.07 -57.16 11.68
C PHE A 567 -15.34 -58.52 11.65
N ASN A 568 -14.59 -58.88 12.69
CA ASN A 568 -13.81 -60.14 12.70
C ASN A 568 -14.61 -61.35 13.24
N GLY A 569 -15.88 -61.47 12.86
CA GLY A 569 -16.80 -62.48 13.37
C GLY A 569 -16.37 -63.93 13.13
N THR A 570 -16.69 -64.83 14.07
CA THR A 570 -16.31 -66.27 14.01
C THR A 570 -16.80 -67.00 12.75
N ASN A 571 -17.84 -66.47 12.11
CA ASN A 571 -18.46 -67.00 10.91
C ASN A 571 -18.26 -66.08 9.69
N GLY A 572 -17.45 -65.04 9.82
CA GLY A 572 -17.30 -63.92 8.88
C GLY A 572 -17.86 -62.59 9.41
N ILE A 573 -17.71 -61.54 8.60
CA ILE A 573 -18.11 -60.15 8.87
C ILE A 573 -19.61 -60.03 9.18
N GLY A 574 -19.96 -59.09 10.06
CA GLY A 574 -21.30 -58.88 10.62
C GLY A 574 -21.83 -60.00 11.52
N CYS A 575 -21.12 -61.14 11.62
CA CYS A 575 -21.38 -62.14 12.64
C CYS A 575 -20.54 -61.88 13.92
N ARG A 576 -20.91 -62.47 15.06
CA ARG A 576 -20.19 -62.26 16.34
C ARG A 576 -18.85 -63.01 16.47
N ILE A 577 -17.88 -62.45 17.21
CA ILE A 577 -16.62 -63.11 17.66
C ILE A 577 -16.87 -64.20 18.71
N ILE A 578 -16.07 -65.27 18.67
CA ILE A 578 -15.97 -66.35 19.68
C ILE A 578 -14.53 -66.92 19.64
N ASP A 579 -13.60 -66.33 20.40
CA ASP A 579 -12.35 -67.01 20.79
C ASP A 579 -12.39 -67.42 22.28
N LEU A 580 -11.38 -68.12 22.77
CA LEU A 580 -11.48 -68.99 23.95
C LEU A 580 -10.24 -69.07 24.85
N ASN A 581 -9.14 -68.35 24.58
CA ASN A 581 -7.91 -68.53 25.35
C ASN A 581 -6.93 -67.33 25.39
N ASP A 582 -7.43 -66.13 25.11
CA ASP A 582 -6.82 -64.81 25.37
C ASP A 582 -7.86 -64.05 26.22
N ASP A 583 -7.48 -63.55 27.40
CA ASP A 583 -8.42 -63.11 28.44
C ASP A 583 -8.52 -61.57 28.57
N ASP A 584 -7.52 -60.82 28.09
CA ASP A 584 -7.43 -59.35 28.14
C ASP A 584 -7.03 -58.68 26.81
N GLY A 585 -6.37 -59.39 25.88
CA GLY A 585 -6.21 -58.96 24.49
C GLY A 585 -5.03 -58.04 24.18
N ASP A 586 -3.98 -58.02 25.01
CA ASP A 586 -2.79 -57.18 24.78
C ASP A 586 -1.89 -57.64 23.60
N GLY A 587 -2.11 -58.88 23.12
CA GLY A 587 -1.34 -59.53 22.05
C GLY A 587 -0.50 -60.73 22.49
N LEU A 588 -0.50 -61.10 23.77
CA LEU A 588 0.24 -62.24 24.32
C LEU A 588 -0.69 -63.37 24.79
N GLU A 589 -0.52 -64.58 24.22
CA GLU A 589 -1.28 -65.75 24.68
C GLU A 589 -1.08 -66.01 26.20
N ASN A 590 -2.16 -66.36 26.92
CA ASN A 590 -2.24 -66.72 28.35
C ASN A 590 -1.21 -67.74 28.92
N GLU A 591 -0.36 -68.39 28.10
CA GLU A 591 0.77 -69.23 28.57
C GLU A 591 2.10 -68.46 28.64
N PHE A 592 2.18 -67.27 28.01
CA PHE A 592 3.36 -66.41 27.96
C PHE A 592 3.20 -65.14 28.79
N ASP A 593 2.06 -64.47 28.79
CA ASP A 593 1.79 -63.50 29.86
C ASP A 593 1.55 -64.27 31.17
N THR A 594 2.49 -64.09 32.08
CA THR A 594 2.47 -64.66 33.42
C THR A 594 2.82 -63.63 34.50
N VAL A 595 2.90 -62.34 34.13
CA VAL A 595 3.34 -61.24 35.00
C VAL A 595 2.32 -60.09 35.01
N CYS A 596 1.75 -59.71 33.87
CA CYS A 596 0.82 -58.59 33.74
C CYS A 596 -0.52 -58.92 33.01
N PRO A 597 -1.21 -60.06 33.28
CA PRO A 597 -2.32 -60.62 32.47
C PRO A 597 -3.67 -59.88 32.58
N ASN A 598 -3.64 -58.55 32.70
CA ASN A 598 -4.75 -57.59 32.57
C ASN A 598 -4.20 -56.25 32.00
N THR A 599 -3.30 -56.28 31.01
CA THR A 599 -2.63 -55.07 30.49
C THR A 599 -3.61 -54.18 29.72
N PRO A 600 -3.55 -52.83 29.86
CA PRO A 600 -4.38 -51.94 29.07
C PRO A 600 -4.14 -52.08 27.56
N LEU A 601 -5.22 -52.31 26.82
CA LEU A 601 -5.20 -52.57 25.38
C LEU A 601 -4.47 -51.45 24.59
N GLY A 602 -3.44 -51.83 23.81
CA GLY A 602 -2.70 -50.92 22.93
C GLY A 602 -1.40 -50.32 23.49
N GLU A 603 -1.07 -50.55 24.77
CA GLU A 603 0.20 -50.11 25.37
C GLU A 603 1.40 -51.01 24.93
N PRO A 604 2.58 -50.45 24.63
CA PRO A 604 3.74 -51.24 24.20
C PRO A 604 4.38 -52.01 25.36
N VAL A 605 4.10 -53.32 25.43
CA VAL A 605 4.60 -54.22 26.48
C VAL A 605 6.07 -54.63 26.34
N ASN A 606 6.70 -54.91 27.47
CA ASN A 606 8.03 -55.49 27.54
C ASN A 606 8.01 -57.02 27.31
N ALA A 607 9.19 -57.66 27.34
CA ALA A 607 9.35 -59.09 27.03
C ALA A 607 8.73 -60.06 28.06
N ASP A 608 8.19 -59.56 29.18
CA ASP A 608 7.48 -60.32 30.21
C ASP A 608 5.97 -59.93 30.29
N GLY A 609 5.46 -59.09 29.38
CA GLY A 609 4.04 -58.70 29.25
C GLY A 609 3.65 -57.36 29.90
N CYS A 610 4.59 -56.60 30.45
CA CYS A 610 4.26 -55.39 31.20
C CYS A 610 4.62 -54.11 30.43
N ALA A 611 3.66 -53.19 30.28
CA ALA A 611 3.88 -51.84 29.75
C ALA A 611 4.62 -50.94 30.76
N GLN A 612 5.19 -49.81 30.30
CA GLN A 612 5.85 -48.84 31.19
C GLN A 612 4.88 -48.25 32.23
N SER A 613 3.59 -48.20 31.90
CA SER A 613 2.47 -47.82 32.77
C SER A 613 2.15 -48.85 33.86
N GLU A 614 2.70 -50.07 33.78
CA GLU A 614 2.56 -51.13 34.79
C GLU A 614 3.84 -51.33 35.65
N LEU A 615 4.96 -50.70 35.28
CA LEU A 615 6.26 -50.83 35.96
C LEU A 615 6.47 -49.79 37.08
N ASP A 616 7.37 -50.12 38.00
CA ASP A 616 7.81 -49.37 39.18
C ASP A 616 9.34 -49.60 39.26
N ASP A 617 10.13 -48.58 38.91
CA ASP A 617 11.58 -48.71 38.66
C ASP A 617 12.45 -48.60 39.93
N ASP A 618 11.91 -48.15 41.07
CA ASP A 618 12.64 -48.02 42.34
C ASP A 618 12.09 -48.83 43.54
N ASP A 619 11.08 -49.68 43.31
CA ASP A 619 10.46 -50.62 44.28
C ASP A 619 9.76 -49.89 45.45
N ASP A 620 9.17 -48.71 45.25
CA ASP A 620 8.46 -47.96 46.30
C ASP A 620 6.95 -48.27 46.44
N GLY A 621 6.30 -48.74 45.37
CA GLY A 621 4.88 -49.05 45.29
C GLY A 621 4.03 -48.12 44.40
N VAL A 622 4.62 -47.13 43.73
CA VAL A 622 3.95 -46.29 42.72
C VAL A 622 4.56 -46.54 41.33
N LYS A 623 3.68 -46.63 40.33
CA LYS A 623 4.08 -46.93 38.95
C LYS A 623 4.68 -45.71 38.26
N ASN A 624 5.64 -45.94 37.37
CA ASN A 624 6.46 -44.94 36.67
C ASN A 624 5.67 -43.85 35.92
N ASN A 625 4.41 -44.12 35.54
CA ASN A 625 3.51 -43.17 34.88
C ASN A 625 2.73 -42.26 35.85
N LEU A 626 2.79 -42.52 37.15
CA LEU A 626 2.14 -41.77 38.23
C LEU A 626 3.13 -41.28 39.30
N ASP A 627 4.38 -41.73 39.22
CA ASP A 627 5.47 -41.33 40.09
C ASP A 627 6.11 -40.00 39.64
N LEU A 628 6.26 -39.09 40.61
CA LEU A 628 6.90 -37.78 40.46
C LEU A 628 8.34 -37.77 40.99
N CYS A 629 8.76 -38.83 41.69
CA CYS A 629 9.97 -38.94 42.49
C CYS A 629 10.80 -40.21 42.17
N PRO A 630 11.21 -40.48 40.90
CA PRO A 630 11.74 -41.78 40.40
C PRO A 630 13.16 -42.17 40.86
N ASN A 631 13.54 -41.80 42.08
CA ASN A 631 14.77 -42.21 42.78
C ASN A 631 14.49 -42.30 44.31
N THR A 632 13.27 -42.63 44.72
CA THR A 632 12.88 -42.86 46.10
C THR A 632 13.60 -44.08 46.69
N VAL A 633 13.80 -44.10 48.01
CA VAL A 633 14.69 -45.08 48.66
C VAL A 633 13.93 -46.35 49.05
N ALA A 634 13.64 -47.19 48.06
CA ALA A 634 13.20 -48.60 48.13
C ALA A 634 12.87 -49.11 49.55
N GLY A 635 11.58 -49.06 49.91
CA GLY A 635 11.08 -49.46 51.23
C GLY A 635 10.93 -48.34 52.27
N THR A 636 11.08 -47.06 51.87
CA THR A 636 10.40 -45.93 52.54
C THR A 636 8.89 -46.01 52.37
N THR A 637 8.13 -45.22 53.13
CA THR A 637 6.68 -45.06 52.92
C THR A 637 6.40 -43.81 52.10
N VAL A 638 5.67 -43.97 51.01
CA VAL A 638 5.40 -42.94 50.01
C VAL A 638 3.91 -42.64 49.89
N ASP A 639 3.57 -41.54 49.23
CA ASP A 639 2.18 -41.18 48.95
C ASP A 639 1.73 -41.61 47.54
N GLY A 640 0.60 -41.07 47.07
CA GLY A 640 -0.02 -41.45 45.80
C GLY A 640 0.71 -40.99 44.52
N GLN A 641 1.90 -40.38 44.62
CA GLN A 641 2.74 -39.99 43.48
C GLN A 641 4.24 -40.34 43.70
N GLY A 642 4.55 -41.42 44.43
CA GLY A 642 5.91 -41.98 44.61
C GLY A 642 6.91 -41.13 45.41
N CYS A 643 6.47 -39.98 45.93
CA CYS A 643 7.30 -39.18 46.82
C CYS A 643 7.14 -39.65 48.28
N SER A 644 8.25 -39.87 48.99
CA SER A 644 8.23 -40.12 50.44
C SER A 644 7.81 -38.89 51.25
N ASP A 645 7.36 -39.09 52.50
CA ASP A 645 7.12 -38.01 53.48
C ASP A 645 8.33 -37.05 53.56
N GLU A 646 9.56 -37.58 53.51
CA GLU A 646 10.79 -36.80 53.50
C GLU A 646 11.05 -36.03 52.19
N GLN A 647 10.67 -36.55 51.01
CA GLN A 647 10.79 -35.83 49.73
C GLN A 647 9.70 -34.76 49.56
N ARG A 648 8.45 -35.05 49.95
CA ARG A 648 7.35 -34.07 49.95
C ARG A 648 7.54 -32.92 50.93
N THR A 649 8.45 -33.07 51.89
CA THR A 649 8.83 -32.02 52.86
C THR A 649 10.29 -31.57 52.72
N ALA A 650 10.96 -31.98 51.64
CA ALA A 650 12.20 -31.37 51.17
C ALA A 650 11.84 -30.11 50.37
N ASP A 651 12.15 -28.98 50.99
CA ASP A 651 12.06 -27.62 50.46
C ASP A 651 13.48 -27.06 50.67
N SER A 652 14.33 -27.25 49.65
CA SER A 652 15.80 -27.14 49.79
C SER A 652 16.29 -25.69 49.87
N ASP A 653 15.53 -24.74 49.35
CA ASP A 653 15.85 -23.31 49.34
C ASP A 653 14.91 -22.46 50.21
N GLY A 654 13.69 -22.93 50.51
CA GLY A 654 12.77 -22.43 51.53
C GLY A 654 11.60 -21.61 51.00
N ASP A 655 11.16 -21.82 49.75
CA ASP A 655 10.16 -20.96 49.08
C ASP A 655 8.70 -21.33 49.38
N GLY A 656 8.41 -22.62 49.64
CA GLY A 656 7.07 -23.13 49.94
C GLY A 656 6.51 -24.14 48.93
N LEU A 657 7.16 -24.34 47.78
CA LEU A 657 7.07 -25.59 47.02
C LEU A 657 7.99 -26.65 47.66
N ASN A 658 8.10 -27.81 47.03
CA ASN A 658 9.06 -28.85 47.41
C ASN A 658 9.91 -29.23 46.19
N ASP A 659 11.11 -29.75 46.43
CA ASP A 659 12.12 -30.07 45.40
C ASP A 659 11.57 -30.83 44.16
N PRO A 660 10.52 -31.69 44.24
CA PRO A 660 9.92 -32.35 43.07
C PRO A 660 8.89 -31.53 42.27
N LEU A 661 8.51 -30.34 42.73
CA LEU A 661 7.54 -29.43 42.09
C LEU A 661 8.11 -28.02 41.79
N ASP A 662 9.35 -27.76 42.20
CA ASP A 662 10.07 -26.50 41.98
C ASP A 662 10.96 -26.56 40.72
N ALA A 663 10.87 -25.54 39.87
CA ALA A 663 11.68 -25.36 38.67
C ALA A 663 12.86 -24.37 38.86
N CYS A 664 12.90 -23.67 39.99
CA CYS A 664 13.85 -22.60 40.33
C CYS A 664 14.71 -22.88 41.60
N PRO A 665 15.35 -24.07 41.75
CA PRO A 665 15.95 -24.57 43.02
C PRO A 665 17.17 -23.79 43.51
N GLY A 666 16.89 -22.69 44.19
CA GLY A 666 17.80 -21.62 44.59
C GLY A 666 17.11 -20.28 44.93
N THR A 667 15.78 -20.22 44.89
CA THR A 667 14.94 -19.10 45.31
C THR A 667 15.17 -18.75 46.79
N GLN A 668 15.13 -17.47 47.14
CA GLN A 668 15.57 -17.04 48.48
C GLN A 668 14.48 -17.17 49.55
N ALA A 669 14.38 -18.34 50.18
CA ALA A 669 13.80 -18.62 51.50
C ALA A 669 12.72 -17.63 52.00
N GLY A 670 11.47 -17.80 51.54
CA GLY A 670 10.33 -16.96 51.91
C GLY A 670 10.21 -15.66 51.10
N ALA A 671 10.65 -15.68 49.84
CA ALA A 671 10.13 -14.77 48.81
C ALA A 671 8.69 -15.18 48.42
N ASP A 672 7.93 -14.27 47.81
CA ASP A 672 6.70 -14.65 47.09
C ASP A 672 7.11 -15.22 45.72
N VAL A 673 6.57 -16.40 45.37
CA VAL A 673 6.89 -17.17 44.16
C VAL A 673 5.65 -17.49 43.34
N ASP A 674 5.84 -17.78 42.06
CA ASP A 674 4.77 -18.25 41.18
C ASP A 674 4.51 -19.77 41.31
N GLY A 675 3.69 -20.31 40.40
CA GLY A 675 3.32 -21.73 40.41
C GLY A 675 4.47 -22.71 40.14
N ASN A 676 5.65 -22.22 39.76
CA ASN A 676 6.83 -23.01 39.40
C ASN A 676 8.03 -22.79 40.36
N GLY A 677 7.85 -22.03 41.45
CA GLY A 677 8.90 -21.76 42.45
C GLY A 677 9.81 -20.58 42.10
N CYS A 678 9.54 -19.88 41.01
CA CYS A 678 10.35 -18.75 40.58
C CYS A 678 9.82 -17.46 41.25
N SER A 679 10.69 -16.76 41.99
CA SER A 679 10.35 -15.43 42.51
C SER A 679 10.52 -14.35 41.45
N GLN A 680 9.86 -13.20 41.64
CA GLN A 680 10.04 -12.01 40.78
C GLN A 680 11.51 -11.54 40.64
N ALA A 681 12.44 -11.98 41.52
CA ALA A 681 13.87 -11.66 41.42
C ALA A 681 14.66 -12.60 40.47
N GLN A 682 13.99 -13.56 39.84
CA GLN A 682 14.58 -14.61 38.99
C GLN A 682 13.92 -14.71 37.61
N ARG A 683 12.84 -13.95 37.40
CA ARG A 683 12.11 -13.82 36.14
C ARG A 683 12.40 -12.43 35.57
N ASP A 684 12.40 -12.35 34.25
CA ASP A 684 12.76 -11.21 33.40
C ASP A 684 11.79 -11.37 32.22
N SER A 685 10.72 -10.56 32.22
CA SER A 685 9.47 -10.89 31.51
C SER A 685 9.34 -10.18 30.15
N ASP A 686 9.97 -9.01 30.00
CA ASP A 686 10.06 -8.22 28.76
C ASP A 686 11.44 -8.33 28.08
N GLY A 687 12.49 -8.66 28.84
CA GLY A 687 13.86 -8.77 28.34
C GLY A 687 14.69 -7.49 28.46
N ASP A 688 14.28 -6.50 29.27
CA ASP A 688 15.04 -5.25 29.49
C ASP A 688 16.40 -5.49 30.19
N GLY A 689 16.52 -6.61 30.92
CA GLY A 689 17.70 -7.06 31.65
C GLY A 689 17.71 -6.75 33.16
N LEU A 690 16.59 -6.29 33.70
CA LEU A 690 16.21 -6.37 35.11
C LEU A 690 15.35 -7.62 35.35
N SER A 691 14.79 -7.73 36.55
CA SER A 691 13.89 -8.82 36.93
C SER A 691 12.61 -8.22 37.50
N ASP A 692 11.44 -8.87 37.37
CA ASP A 692 10.12 -8.31 37.74
C ASP A 692 9.99 -7.78 39.21
N LEU A 693 10.98 -7.97 40.07
CA LEU A 693 11.05 -7.39 41.42
C LEU A 693 11.73 -6.02 41.50
N ASP A 694 12.75 -5.80 40.67
CA ASP A 694 13.52 -4.55 40.59
C ASP A 694 13.10 -3.68 39.38
N ASP A 695 12.38 -4.27 38.42
CA ASP A 695 11.55 -3.60 37.42
C ASP A 695 10.24 -3.04 38.05
N ALA A 696 9.63 -2.06 37.37
CA ALA A 696 8.33 -1.45 37.68
C ALA A 696 7.53 -1.01 36.44
N CYS A 697 7.97 -1.37 35.23
CA CYS A 697 7.28 -1.18 33.94
C CYS A 697 7.53 -2.43 33.08
N ASP A 698 6.72 -3.46 33.35
CA ASP A 698 6.74 -4.85 32.87
C ASP A 698 6.61 -5.03 31.33
N ASP A 699 6.87 -3.98 30.55
CA ASP A 699 6.62 -3.79 29.12
C ASP A 699 7.71 -2.97 28.41
N THR A 700 8.93 -2.88 28.96
CA THR A 700 10.00 -1.99 28.48
C THR A 700 10.83 -2.62 27.34
N PRO A 701 10.86 -2.03 26.12
CA PRO A 701 11.49 -2.69 24.96
C PRO A 701 13.01 -2.95 25.12
N PRO A 702 13.50 -4.17 24.79
CA PRO A 702 14.90 -4.57 25.00
C PRO A 702 15.93 -3.63 24.36
N GLY A 703 16.66 -2.90 25.21
CA GLY A 703 17.76 -2.01 24.81
C GLY A 703 17.50 -0.52 25.00
N PHE A 704 16.29 -0.12 25.39
CA PHE A 704 15.98 1.27 25.74
C PHE A 704 16.82 1.80 26.92
N PRO A 705 16.98 3.13 27.06
CA PRO A 705 17.67 3.75 28.19
C PRO A 705 16.82 3.71 29.48
N ILE A 706 16.82 2.55 30.13
CA ILE A 706 16.04 2.29 31.35
C ILE A 706 16.54 3.06 32.58
N LEU A 707 15.61 3.45 33.46
CA LEU A 707 15.92 3.91 34.81
C LEU A 707 16.35 2.73 35.70
N ALA A 708 16.73 3.03 36.94
CA ALA A 708 17.04 1.99 37.95
C ALA A 708 15.75 1.32 38.53
N ASN A 709 14.73 1.15 37.69
CA ASN A 709 13.40 0.62 37.99
C ASN A 709 12.63 0.18 36.70
N GLY A 710 13.36 -0.26 35.66
CA GLY A 710 12.85 -0.70 34.36
C GLY A 710 12.34 0.41 33.46
N CYS A 711 11.29 1.10 33.89
CA CYS A 711 10.67 2.23 33.17
C CYS A 711 11.70 3.13 32.48
N THR A 712 11.44 3.43 31.20
CA THR A 712 12.25 4.29 30.35
C THR A 712 12.57 5.64 31.02
N ASP A 713 13.79 6.15 30.84
CA ASP A 713 14.12 7.50 31.28
C ASP A 713 13.51 8.51 30.31
N GLU A 714 12.33 9.06 30.62
CA GLU A 714 11.74 10.19 29.87
C GLU A 714 12.73 11.36 29.71
N SER A 715 13.70 11.52 30.63
CA SER A 715 14.76 12.53 30.54
C SER A 715 15.79 12.24 29.44
N ALA A 716 15.79 11.04 28.87
CA ALA A 716 16.59 10.61 27.73
C ALA A 716 15.83 10.73 26.39
N LEU A 717 14.50 10.61 26.39
CA LEU A 717 13.66 10.97 25.23
C LEU A 717 13.78 12.46 24.87
N ASP A 718 14.03 13.31 25.88
CA ASP A 718 14.43 14.72 25.76
C ASP A 718 15.79 14.93 24.99
N THR A 719 16.41 13.85 24.49
CA THR A 719 17.60 13.87 23.62
C THR A 719 17.51 12.87 22.48
N ASP A 720 17.51 13.40 21.24
CA ASP A 720 17.91 12.78 19.97
C ASP A 720 18.90 11.62 20.21
N LEU A 721 18.40 10.38 20.09
CA LEU A 721 19.03 9.17 20.63
C LEU A 721 19.78 8.37 19.57
N ASP A 722 19.28 8.37 18.33
CA ASP A 722 19.82 7.63 17.18
C ASP A 722 20.50 8.55 16.14
N GLY A 723 20.00 9.77 15.93
CA GLY A 723 20.70 10.86 15.23
C GLY A 723 19.95 11.57 14.09
N ASP A 724 18.64 11.41 13.95
CA ASP A 724 17.85 11.93 12.83
C ASP A 724 17.58 13.46 12.90
N GLY A 725 17.33 13.98 14.10
CA GLY A 725 16.97 15.37 14.39
C GLY A 725 15.64 15.57 15.13
N TYR A 726 14.83 14.53 15.29
CA TYR A 726 13.62 14.53 16.13
C TYR A 726 13.99 14.22 17.59
N SER A 727 13.08 14.50 18.53
CA SER A 727 13.23 14.20 19.97
C SER A 727 12.13 14.81 20.82
N GLY A 728 12.00 14.29 22.05
CA GLY A 728 10.94 14.60 22.99
C GLY A 728 9.79 13.60 22.89
N VAL A 729 9.00 13.52 23.95
CA VAL A 729 7.83 12.61 24.02
C VAL A 729 6.89 12.86 22.84
N TYR A 730 6.55 11.80 22.10
CA TYR A 730 5.56 11.84 21.04
C TYR A 730 4.21 12.33 21.56
N THR A 731 3.67 13.38 20.93
CA THR A 731 2.39 13.99 21.29
C THR A 731 1.68 14.52 20.05
N TYR A 732 0.38 14.23 19.97
CA TYR A 732 -0.49 14.49 18.82
C TYR A 732 -1.90 14.85 19.33
N ASP A 733 -2.71 15.44 18.45
CA ASP A 733 -4.17 15.50 18.59
C ASP A 733 -4.78 14.35 17.76
N ILE A 734 -5.93 13.81 18.15
CA ILE A 734 -6.66 12.79 17.36
C ILE A 734 -7.75 13.49 16.54
N ASP A 735 -7.83 13.22 15.24
CA ASP A 735 -8.93 13.71 14.40
C ASP A 735 -10.24 12.97 14.75
N PRO A 736 -11.33 13.68 15.08
CA PRO A 736 -12.58 13.06 15.54
C PRO A 736 -13.48 12.51 14.40
N GLU A 737 -13.10 12.68 13.13
CA GLU A 737 -13.83 12.17 11.96
C GLU A 737 -13.10 11.00 11.28
N THR A 738 -11.75 10.98 11.27
CA THR A 738 -10.95 9.86 10.71
C THR A 738 -10.29 8.97 11.76
N GLY A 739 -10.02 9.45 12.97
CA GLY A 739 -9.26 8.73 14.01
C GLY A 739 -7.73 8.94 13.97
N LEU A 740 -7.22 9.61 12.93
CA LEU A 740 -5.78 9.76 12.67
C LEU A 740 -5.08 10.73 13.65
N HIS A 741 -3.79 10.50 13.85
CA HIS A 741 -2.85 11.33 14.61
C HIS A 741 -2.44 12.58 13.81
N ILE A 742 -2.99 13.73 14.19
CA ILE A 742 -2.73 15.04 13.59
C ILE A 742 -1.95 15.95 14.56
N ASN A 743 -1.34 17.03 14.04
CA ASN A 743 -0.47 17.94 14.81
C ASN A 743 0.70 17.24 15.54
N GLN A 744 1.18 16.11 15.01
CA GLN A 744 2.26 15.29 15.58
C GLN A 744 3.51 16.12 15.92
N THR A 745 4.05 15.93 17.12
CA THR A 745 5.31 16.52 17.60
C THR A 745 6.02 15.61 18.59
N GLY A 746 7.35 15.68 18.63
CA GLY A 746 8.18 14.70 19.34
C GLY A 746 8.76 13.70 18.35
N ASP A 747 8.83 12.44 18.76
CA ASP A 747 9.44 11.35 18.01
C ASP A 747 8.72 10.03 18.37
N ALA A 748 8.07 9.41 17.38
CA ALA A 748 7.32 8.16 17.55
C ALA A 748 8.22 6.92 17.71
N PHE A 749 9.44 6.93 17.16
CA PHE A 749 10.33 5.76 17.12
C PHE A 749 11.75 6.08 17.60
N PRO A 750 11.97 6.40 18.91
CA PRO A 750 13.23 6.98 19.42
C PRO A 750 14.47 6.06 19.45
N SER A 751 14.48 5.00 18.64
CA SER A 751 15.62 4.13 18.41
C SER A 751 15.87 3.84 16.91
N ASP A 752 15.08 4.42 16.02
CA ASP A 752 15.14 4.24 14.58
C ASP A 752 15.32 5.58 13.85
N ALA A 753 16.57 5.93 13.53
CA ALA A 753 16.92 7.17 12.81
C ALA A 753 16.39 7.26 11.35
N THR A 754 15.38 6.46 10.98
CA THR A 754 14.65 6.54 9.72
C THR A 754 13.14 6.75 9.90
N GLN A 755 12.60 6.64 11.12
CA GLN A 755 11.18 6.83 11.42
C GLN A 755 10.98 7.75 12.62
N TRP A 756 9.94 8.59 12.57
CA TRP A 756 9.67 9.60 13.62
C TRP A 756 8.19 10.03 13.72
N PHE A 757 7.34 9.59 12.79
CA PHE A 757 5.90 9.88 12.69
C PHE A 757 5.12 8.59 12.46
N ASP A 758 3.89 8.55 12.98
CA ASP A 758 2.97 7.41 13.01
C ASP A 758 1.53 7.99 12.97
N GLN A 759 0.92 7.97 11.79
CA GLN A 759 -0.30 8.73 11.48
C GLN A 759 -1.61 8.08 11.89
N ASP A 760 -1.67 6.77 12.11
CA ASP A 760 -2.91 6.09 12.51
C ASP A 760 -2.79 5.31 13.83
N GLY A 761 -1.58 5.08 14.32
CA GLY A 761 -1.30 4.59 15.67
C GLY A 761 -1.00 3.11 15.78
N ASP A 762 -0.63 2.43 14.68
CA ASP A 762 -0.42 0.98 14.68
C ASP A 762 1.00 0.51 15.07
N GLY A 763 2.01 1.36 14.88
CA GLY A 763 3.41 1.07 15.17
C GLY A 763 4.35 0.94 13.97
N TYR A 764 3.90 1.25 12.75
CA TYR A 764 4.77 1.49 11.58
C TYR A 764 4.99 2.99 11.34
N GLY A 765 5.98 3.34 10.50
CA GLY A 765 6.43 4.72 10.36
C GLY A 765 6.12 5.35 9.00
N ASP A 766 5.51 6.55 9.00
CA ASP A 766 5.08 7.32 7.82
C ASP A 766 6.16 7.51 6.73
N ASN A 767 7.46 7.39 7.03
CA ASN A 767 8.51 7.76 6.07
C ASN A 767 8.80 6.62 5.09
N PRO A 768 8.71 6.86 3.77
CA PRO A 768 8.96 5.84 2.75
C PRO A 768 10.45 5.49 2.58
N SER A 769 10.71 4.40 1.85
CA SER A 769 12.05 3.96 1.44
C SER A 769 12.90 5.14 0.91
N PRO A 770 14.14 5.34 1.41
CA PRO A 770 15.06 4.35 1.97
C PRO A 770 14.99 4.17 3.50
N ALA A 771 13.95 4.65 4.17
CA ALA A 771 13.69 4.27 5.56
C ALA A 771 13.41 2.76 5.69
N ASN A 772 13.54 2.22 6.90
CA ASN A 772 13.15 0.85 7.22
C ASN A 772 11.86 0.83 8.05
N ASN A 773 11.12 -0.29 8.01
CA ASN A 773 9.79 -0.43 8.61
C ASN A 773 8.86 0.75 8.23
N ALA A 774 8.97 1.18 6.98
CA ALA A 774 8.10 2.17 6.38
C ALA A 774 6.70 1.59 6.27
N ASP A 775 5.71 2.37 6.68
CA ASP A 775 4.30 2.05 6.51
C ASP A 775 3.90 2.19 5.03
N ASP A 776 3.27 1.14 4.49
CA ASP A 776 2.75 1.10 3.12
C ASP A 776 1.27 1.55 3.05
N CYS A 777 0.59 1.67 4.19
CA CYS A 777 -0.80 2.08 4.37
C CYS A 777 -1.02 3.23 5.42
N PRO A 778 -0.38 4.43 5.34
CA PRO A 778 -0.30 5.42 6.44
C PRO A 778 -1.57 6.20 6.84
N THR A 779 -2.75 5.60 6.66
CA THR A 779 -4.06 6.08 7.11
C THR A 779 -5.02 4.94 7.49
N GLU A 780 -4.55 3.69 7.62
CA GLU A 780 -5.38 2.47 7.70
C GLU A 780 -4.91 1.44 8.77
N SER A 781 -4.44 1.93 9.92
CA SER A 781 -4.09 1.22 11.16
C SER A 781 -4.31 -0.30 11.15
N GLY A 782 -3.22 -1.03 10.88
CA GLY A 782 -3.24 -2.46 10.63
C GLY A 782 -2.35 -3.26 11.58
N THR A 783 -1.98 -4.45 11.13
CA THR A 783 -0.96 -5.30 11.79
C THR A 783 -0.03 -6.03 10.82
N SER A 784 -0.26 -5.93 9.49
CA SER A 784 0.50 -6.64 8.48
C SER A 784 2.00 -6.30 8.56
N TYR A 785 2.84 -7.33 8.36
CA TYR A 785 4.29 -7.25 8.59
C TYR A 785 5.14 -8.07 7.62
N ILE A 786 4.53 -8.73 6.63
CA ILE A 786 5.21 -9.65 5.71
C ILE A 786 5.24 -9.14 4.25
N ASP A 787 4.11 -8.64 3.72
CA ASP A 787 4.01 -8.22 2.31
C ASP A 787 3.88 -6.69 2.13
N PHE A 788 3.01 -6.03 2.89
CA PHE A 788 2.86 -4.58 2.98
C PHE A 788 2.72 -4.18 4.46
N LEU A 789 3.61 -3.34 4.95
CA LEU A 789 3.68 -2.96 6.37
C LEU A 789 2.54 -1.99 6.73
N GLY A 790 1.93 -2.16 7.91
CA GLY A 790 0.91 -1.25 8.46
C GLY A 790 -0.50 -1.37 7.88
N CYS A 791 -0.71 -2.28 6.93
CA CYS A 791 -2.03 -2.52 6.34
C CYS A 791 -2.89 -3.47 7.20
N TYR A 792 -4.23 -3.39 7.04
CA TYR A 792 -5.20 -4.32 7.64
C TYR A 792 -4.82 -5.80 7.39
N ASP A 793 -4.82 -6.57 8.48
CA ASP A 793 -4.41 -7.97 8.63
C ASP A 793 -5.29 -8.61 9.72
N ASP A 794 -5.66 -9.88 9.55
CA ASP A 794 -6.48 -10.61 10.52
C ASP A 794 -5.68 -11.27 11.66
N GLY A 795 -4.36 -11.30 11.54
CA GLY A 795 -3.39 -11.66 12.57
C GLY A 795 -2.31 -12.67 12.18
N ASP A 796 -2.12 -12.99 10.89
CA ASP A 796 -0.99 -13.79 10.43
C ASP A 796 0.19 -12.97 9.87
N GLY A 797 -0.07 -11.76 9.36
CA GLY A 797 0.95 -10.82 8.91
C GLY A 797 0.96 -10.49 7.42
N TYR A 798 0.03 -11.02 6.63
CA TYR A 798 -0.26 -10.57 5.26
C TYR A 798 -1.47 -9.63 5.26
N ARG A 799 -1.61 -8.77 4.23
CA ARG A 799 -2.78 -7.86 4.16
C ARG A 799 -4.01 -8.50 3.50
N ASP A 800 -5.16 -8.50 4.20
CA ASP A 800 -6.46 -9.05 3.77
C ASP A 800 -6.82 -8.72 2.31
N GLU A 801 -6.56 -7.48 1.85
CA GLU A 801 -6.98 -7.04 0.52
C GLU A 801 -6.28 -7.78 -0.62
N ASN A 802 -5.07 -8.31 -0.40
CA ASN A 802 -4.33 -9.11 -1.39
C ASN A 802 -4.79 -10.57 -1.46
N GLU A 803 -5.52 -11.05 -0.46
CA GLU A 803 -5.81 -12.47 -0.31
C GLU A 803 -7.02 -12.95 -1.13
N PRO A 804 -7.10 -14.25 -1.46
CA PRO A 804 -8.33 -14.86 -1.94
C PRO A 804 -9.50 -14.61 -0.98
N VAL A 805 -10.68 -14.27 -1.51
CA VAL A 805 -11.88 -13.90 -0.72
C VAL A 805 -12.32 -15.00 0.26
N ASN A 806 -11.97 -16.26 -0.02
CA ASN A 806 -12.29 -17.42 0.81
C ASN A 806 -11.37 -17.58 2.04
N LEU A 807 -10.22 -16.89 2.07
CA LEU A 807 -9.22 -17.01 3.12
C LEU A 807 -9.30 -15.88 4.15
N ARG A 808 -9.56 -14.63 3.72
CA ARG A 808 -9.68 -13.42 4.56
C ARG A 808 -10.47 -13.64 5.84
N GLY A 809 -9.87 -13.37 7.00
CA GLY A 809 -10.45 -13.59 8.33
C GLY A 809 -10.09 -14.96 8.95
N ASN A 810 -9.07 -15.64 8.43
CA ASN A 810 -8.48 -16.87 8.93
C ASN A 810 -6.95 -16.70 9.05
N PRO A 811 -6.40 -16.28 10.21
CA PRO A 811 -4.96 -16.07 10.49
C PRO A 811 -4.14 -17.36 10.56
N THR A 812 -4.37 -18.25 9.61
CA THR A 812 -3.62 -19.47 9.34
C THR A 812 -3.45 -19.72 7.82
N GLN A 813 -4.07 -18.91 6.95
CA GLN A 813 -4.10 -19.12 5.50
C GLN A 813 -4.05 -17.79 4.72
N TRP A 814 -2.86 -17.38 4.31
CA TRP A 814 -2.63 -16.15 3.56
C TRP A 814 -2.50 -16.34 2.04
N ARG A 815 -2.60 -17.59 1.55
CA ARG A 815 -2.35 -17.92 0.15
C ARG A 815 -3.06 -19.18 -0.33
N ASP A 816 -3.55 -19.08 -1.56
CA ASP A 816 -3.99 -20.18 -2.44
C ASP A 816 -3.05 -20.20 -3.66
N ALA A 817 -2.72 -21.39 -4.20
CA ALA A 817 -1.72 -21.56 -5.27
C ALA A 817 -2.28 -22.04 -6.62
N ASP A 818 -3.48 -22.62 -6.66
CA ASP A 818 -4.15 -23.09 -7.88
C ASP A 818 -5.63 -22.66 -8.01
N PHE A 819 -6.09 -21.85 -7.05
CA PHE A 819 -7.36 -21.13 -7.01
C PHE A 819 -8.59 -22.02 -6.77
N ASP A 820 -8.45 -23.05 -5.95
CA ASP A 820 -9.54 -23.96 -5.54
C ASP A 820 -10.32 -23.45 -4.31
N GLY A 821 -9.77 -22.51 -3.54
CA GLY A 821 -10.37 -21.94 -2.33
C GLY A 821 -9.86 -22.54 -1.00
N PHE A 822 -8.95 -23.50 -1.02
CA PHE A 822 -8.19 -23.97 0.14
C PHE A 822 -6.87 -23.20 0.28
N GLY A 823 -6.33 -23.19 1.50
CA GLY A 823 -5.11 -22.46 1.83
C GLY A 823 -3.87 -23.36 1.81
N ASP A 824 -2.78 -22.85 1.24
CA ASP A 824 -1.48 -23.48 1.10
C ASP A 824 -0.96 -24.13 2.41
N ASN A 825 -1.26 -23.59 3.59
CA ASN A 825 -0.63 -23.99 4.85
C ASN A 825 -1.33 -25.19 5.50
N TRP A 826 -0.56 -26.10 6.11
CA TRP A 826 -1.11 -27.34 6.66
C TRP A 826 -1.00 -27.47 8.18
N GLY A 827 -2.11 -27.86 8.82
CA GLY A 827 -2.20 -28.08 10.27
C GLY A 827 -1.95 -29.53 10.72
N ASN A 828 -2.01 -30.51 9.81
CA ASN A 828 -1.86 -31.94 10.15
C ASN A 828 -0.38 -32.37 10.17
N PRO A 829 0.18 -32.83 11.31
CA PRO A 829 1.57 -33.29 11.37
C PRO A 829 1.89 -34.50 10.49
N GLU A 830 0.89 -35.30 10.11
CA GLU A 830 1.07 -36.56 9.38
C GLU A 830 1.45 -36.33 7.90
N TRP A 831 0.93 -35.26 7.30
CA TRP A 831 1.25 -34.85 5.91
C TRP A 831 2.74 -34.50 5.70
N ASN A 832 3.50 -34.22 6.77
CA ASN A 832 4.95 -33.98 6.70
C ASN A 832 5.76 -35.17 6.14
N ALA A 833 5.18 -36.36 6.05
CA ALA A 833 5.81 -37.54 5.47
C ALA A 833 5.56 -37.70 3.95
N THR A 834 4.44 -37.17 3.44
CA THR A 834 3.97 -37.35 2.06
C THR A 834 4.14 -36.12 1.18
N ARG A 835 4.03 -34.91 1.74
CA ARG A 835 4.07 -33.64 1.02
C ARG A 835 5.39 -33.43 0.26
N ASP A 836 5.32 -33.13 -1.04
CA ASP A 836 6.52 -32.93 -1.85
C ASP A 836 7.24 -31.60 -1.49
N PRO A 837 8.57 -31.58 -1.27
CA PRO A 837 9.31 -30.37 -0.90
C PRO A 837 9.36 -29.24 -1.96
N SER A 838 8.67 -29.37 -3.10
CA SER A 838 8.45 -28.30 -4.08
C SER A 838 7.05 -27.70 -4.01
N TRP A 839 6.12 -28.26 -3.24
CA TRP A 839 4.79 -27.70 -3.00
C TRP A 839 4.87 -26.46 -2.10
N PRO A 840 3.99 -25.47 -2.28
CA PRO A 840 3.95 -24.26 -1.47
C PRO A 840 3.30 -24.50 -0.08
N GLY A 841 3.17 -23.41 0.68
CA GLY A 841 2.72 -23.38 2.09
C GLY A 841 3.77 -23.78 3.12
N GLU A 842 3.40 -23.67 4.40
CA GLU A 842 4.16 -24.21 5.53
C GLU A 842 3.29 -24.87 6.62
N PHE A 843 3.94 -25.54 7.57
CA PHE A 843 3.26 -26.23 8.67
C PHE A 843 2.87 -25.26 9.80
N VAL A 844 1.59 -24.88 9.85
CA VAL A 844 1.03 -23.94 10.82
C VAL A 844 0.18 -24.72 11.85
N PRO A 845 0.60 -24.85 13.12
CA PRO A 845 -0.04 -25.76 14.08
C PRO A 845 -1.52 -25.44 14.35
N GLY A 846 -2.42 -26.29 13.82
CA GLY A 846 -3.86 -26.13 13.96
C GLY A 846 -4.52 -25.25 12.89
N ALA A 847 -3.85 -25.02 11.76
CA ALA A 847 -4.43 -24.33 10.60
C ALA A 847 -5.76 -24.95 10.14
N THR A 848 -6.66 -24.08 9.71
CA THR A 848 -8.00 -24.43 9.19
C THR A 848 -8.10 -24.13 7.70
N ASN A 849 -8.97 -24.85 6.98
CA ASN A 849 -9.12 -24.75 5.51
C ASN A 849 -7.80 -25.01 4.76
N ALA A 850 -7.11 -26.10 5.13
CA ALA A 850 -5.76 -26.44 4.68
C ALA A 850 -5.76 -27.41 3.50
N ASP A 851 -4.97 -27.10 2.48
CA ASP A 851 -4.85 -27.89 1.25
C ASP A 851 -3.76 -28.97 1.34
N TYR A 852 -4.10 -30.18 0.88
CA TYR A 852 -3.19 -31.31 0.71
C TYR A 852 -2.55 -31.39 -0.68
N CYS A 853 -3.16 -30.85 -1.74
CA CYS A 853 -2.70 -30.90 -3.14
C CYS A 853 -2.56 -29.51 -3.85
N PRO A 854 -1.69 -28.59 -3.38
CA PRO A 854 -1.54 -27.19 -3.88
C PRO A 854 -0.80 -27.03 -5.22
N LYS A 855 -1.08 -27.98 -6.13
CA LYS A 855 -0.76 -28.01 -7.56
C LYS A 855 -1.84 -28.78 -8.35
N THR A 856 -3.08 -28.75 -7.87
CA THR A 856 -4.25 -29.09 -8.67
C THR A 856 -4.25 -28.23 -9.94
N THR A 857 -4.82 -28.73 -11.03
CA THR A 857 -4.91 -27.92 -12.26
C THR A 857 -6.13 -27.01 -12.15
N PRO A 858 -5.99 -25.67 -12.27
CA PRO A 858 -7.09 -24.75 -12.03
C PRO A 858 -8.34 -25.10 -12.83
N GLY A 859 -9.50 -25.15 -12.18
CA GLY A 859 -10.78 -25.55 -12.77
C GLY A 859 -11.09 -27.06 -12.74
N LEU A 860 -10.33 -27.85 -11.99
CA LEU A 860 -10.71 -29.22 -11.59
C LEU A 860 -11.47 -29.20 -10.26
N GLN A 861 -12.39 -30.15 -10.04
CA GLN A 861 -13.08 -30.28 -8.75
C GLN A 861 -12.20 -31.02 -7.73
N VAL A 862 -12.02 -30.41 -6.56
CA VAL A 862 -11.28 -30.95 -5.42
C VAL A 862 -12.23 -31.57 -4.37
N ASP A 863 -11.68 -32.34 -3.45
CA ASP A 863 -12.40 -32.89 -2.30
C ASP A 863 -12.22 -32.05 -1.02
N GLU A 864 -12.68 -32.56 0.13
CA GLU A 864 -12.58 -31.87 1.42
C GLU A 864 -11.13 -31.64 1.93
N GLU A 865 -10.12 -32.16 1.22
CA GLU A 865 -8.68 -31.95 1.49
C GLU A 865 -7.96 -31.17 0.37
N GLY A 866 -8.68 -30.57 -0.59
CA GLY A 866 -8.08 -29.82 -1.72
C GLY A 866 -7.51 -30.68 -2.87
N CYS A 867 -7.76 -31.99 -2.86
CA CYS A 867 -7.20 -32.91 -3.86
C CYS A 867 -8.19 -33.26 -4.99
N HIS A 868 -7.81 -33.00 -6.24
CA HIS A 868 -8.43 -33.67 -7.38
C HIS A 868 -8.03 -35.16 -7.42
N ILE A 869 -8.99 -36.03 -7.77
CA ILE A 869 -8.86 -37.49 -7.76
C ILE A 869 -7.66 -38.08 -8.53
N SER A 870 -7.09 -37.35 -9.49
CA SER A 870 -5.90 -37.78 -10.25
C SER A 870 -4.56 -37.39 -9.60
N GLN A 871 -4.58 -36.81 -8.40
CA GLN A 871 -3.38 -36.41 -7.65
C GLN A 871 -3.21 -37.17 -6.32
N ARG A 872 -4.23 -37.95 -5.91
CA ARG A 872 -4.19 -38.81 -4.73
C ARG A 872 -3.54 -40.15 -5.07
N ASP A 873 -2.84 -40.71 -4.09
CA ASP A 873 -2.21 -42.04 -4.07
C ASP A 873 -2.49 -42.56 -2.64
N SER A 874 -3.68 -43.14 -2.45
CA SER A 874 -4.27 -43.34 -1.12
C SER A 874 -3.62 -44.49 -0.33
N ASP A 875 -2.86 -45.37 -0.97
CA ASP A 875 -2.05 -46.42 -0.31
C ASP A 875 -0.51 -46.25 -0.43
N GLN A 876 -0.06 -45.28 -1.22
CA GLN A 876 1.34 -44.86 -1.38
C GLN A 876 2.25 -45.87 -2.10
N ASP A 877 1.71 -46.66 -3.04
CA ASP A 877 2.52 -47.56 -3.87
C ASP A 877 3.20 -46.89 -5.08
N GLY A 878 2.70 -45.75 -5.52
CA GLY A 878 3.19 -45.01 -6.69
C GLY A 878 2.35 -45.17 -7.96
N VAL A 879 1.08 -45.54 -7.82
CA VAL A 879 0.02 -45.45 -8.84
C VAL A 879 -1.06 -44.52 -8.27
N MET A 880 -1.51 -43.53 -9.06
CA MET A 880 -2.50 -42.56 -8.59
C MET A 880 -3.92 -43.15 -8.65
N ASP A 881 -4.81 -42.72 -7.76
CA ASP A 881 -6.16 -43.28 -7.57
C ASP A 881 -7.04 -43.29 -8.85
N ASP A 882 -6.78 -42.41 -9.84
CA ASP A 882 -7.48 -42.39 -11.14
C ASP A 882 -6.97 -43.44 -12.15
N ALA A 883 -5.77 -43.97 -11.91
CA ALA A 883 -5.12 -45.02 -12.69
C ALA A 883 -5.11 -46.38 -11.96
N ASP A 884 -5.46 -46.42 -10.68
CA ASP A 884 -5.47 -47.59 -9.83
C ASP A 884 -6.84 -48.32 -9.85
N ASN A 885 -6.82 -49.66 -9.92
CA ASN A 885 -8.03 -50.48 -9.79
C ASN A 885 -8.31 -50.92 -8.34
N CYS A 886 -7.39 -50.66 -7.40
CA CYS A 886 -7.41 -50.99 -5.99
C CYS A 886 -6.78 -49.86 -5.12
N PRO A 887 -7.24 -48.58 -5.15
CA PRO A 887 -6.50 -47.42 -4.58
C PRO A 887 -6.18 -47.42 -3.07
N ASN A 888 -6.53 -48.47 -2.32
CA ASN A 888 -6.35 -48.57 -0.87
C ASN A 888 -5.61 -49.87 -0.48
N ASP A 889 -4.99 -50.56 -1.44
CA ASP A 889 -4.48 -51.93 -1.34
C ASP A 889 -3.14 -52.00 -2.11
N PRO A 890 -1.98 -51.69 -1.49
CA PRO A 890 -0.79 -51.29 -2.24
C PRO A 890 -0.14 -52.44 -3.02
N ARG A 891 0.10 -52.22 -4.32
CA ARG A 891 0.73 -53.11 -5.32
C ARG A 891 1.82 -54.02 -4.79
N GLY A 892 2.75 -53.43 -4.04
CA GLY A 892 3.97 -54.08 -3.58
C GLY A 892 4.91 -54.53 -4.73
N VAL A 893 5.89 -55.37 -4.39
CA VAL A 893 7.04 -55.66 -5.28
C VAL A 893 6.74 -56.63 -6.44
N ASP A 894 5.57 -57.26 -6.46
CA ASP A 894 5.13 -58.17 -7.52
C ASP A 894 3.67 -57.97 -7.98
N GLY A 895 3.00 -56.89 -7.55
CA GLY A 895 1.67 -56.46 -8.02
C GLY A 895 1.61 -56.04 -9.49
N TYR A 896 0.38 -55.84 -9.97
CA TYR A 896 0.09 -55.58 -11.38
C TYR A 896 0.45 -54.13 -11.79
N ASP A 897 0.29 -53.79 -13.07
CA ASP A 897 0.60 -52.44 -13.60
C ASP A 897 -0.57 -51.46 -13.45
N ASP A 898 -1.69 -51.92 -12.88
CA ASP A 898 -2.93 -51.21 -12.54
C ASP A 898 -3.17 -51.20 -11.02
N GLY A 899 -2.09 -50.97 -10.26
CA GLY A 899 -2.08 -50.92 -8.80
C GLY A 899 -2.21 -52.28 -8.13
N CYS A 900 -3.40 -52.87 -8.18
CA CYS A 900 -3.80 -54.08 -7.46
C CYS A 900 -2.67 -55.11 -7.12
N PRO A 901 -2.59 -55.57 -5.86
CA PRO A 901 -1.52 -56.44 -5.39
C PRO A 901 -1.71 -57.87 -5.90
N TYR A 902 -0.61 -58.60 -6.07
CA TYR A 902 -0.64 -59.91 -6.73
C TYR A 902 -1.16 -61.01 -5.80
N VAL A 903 -2.40 -61.45 -6.02
CA VAL A 903 -3.04 -62.55 -5.26
C VAL A 903 -2.92 -63.90 -6.00
N PRO A 904 -1.96 -64.79 -5.66
CA PRO A 904 -1.81 -66.10 -6.30
C PRO A 904 -2.89 -67.10 -5.84
N LEU A 905 -3.94 -67.25 -6.65
CA LEU A 905 -5.01 -68.23 -6.44
C LEU A 905 -4.51 -69.68 -6.34
N ALA A 906 -4.46 -70.21 -5.11
CA ALA A 906 -4.30 -71.62 -4.82
C ALA A 906 -5.65 -72.22 -4.32
N GLY A 907 -6.18 -73.33 -4.85
CA GLY A 907 -5.73 -74.20 -5.94
C GLY A 907 -5.92 -75.69 -5.60
N ASP A 908 -6.07 -76.57 -6.61
CA ASP A 908 -6.15 -78.02 -6.37
C ASP A 908 -5.62 -78.92 -7.52
N GLY A 909 -5.17 -80.13 -7.16
CA GLY A 909 -5.80 -81.33 -7.74
C GLY A 909 -5.29 -82.01 -9.03
N GLU A 910 -3.99 -82.29 -9.18
CA GLU A 910 -3.46 -83.50 -9.88
C GLU A 910 -3.61 -83.66 -11.43
N GLU A 911 -2.87 -84.64 -11.98
CA GLU A 911 -2.95 -85.25 -13.34
C GLU A 911 -2.87 -84.37 -14.63
N GLY A 912 -1.95 -83.40 -14.64
CA GLY A 912 -0.71 -83.47 -15.44
C GLY A 912 -0.68 -83.74 -16.97
N LEU A 913 0.12 -82.91 -17.68
CA LEU A 913 0.87 -83.31 -18.89
C LEU A 913 2.35 -82.81 -18.87
N PHE A 914 2.92 -82.55 -17.68
CA PHE A 914 4.31 -82.11 -17.56
C PHE A 914 5.32 -83.20 -17.94
N GLY A 915 6.35 -82.81 -18.69
CA GLY A 915 7.27 -83.75 -19.36
C GLY A 915 8.76 -83.36 -19.37
N VAL A 916 9.15 -82.18 -18.88
CA VAL A 916 10.51 -81.87 -18.40
C VAL A 916 10.50 -80.66 -17.46
N ASP A 917 11.49 -80.67 -16.56
CA ASP A 917 11.78 -79.70 -15.50
C ASP A 917 12.67 -78.55 -16.02
N ALA A 918 12.81 -77.48 -15.24
CA ALA A 918 13.70 -76.36 -15.54
C ALA A 918 15.19 -76.76 -15.47
N GLY A 919 16.03 -76.12 -16.31
CA GLY A 919 17.48 -76.09 -16.07
C GLY A 919 18.42 -76.72 -17.11
N VAL A 920 17.94 -77.31 -18.23
CA VAL A 920 18.85 -77.78 -19.31
C VAL A 920 18.30 -77.57 -20.73
N LEU A 921 18.43 -76.35 -21.30
CA LEU A 921 18.70 -76.22 -22.75
C LEU A 921 19.35 -74.89 -23.19
N MET A 922 20.61 -74.66 -22.79
CA MET A 922 21.47 -73.77 -23.59
C MET A 922 21.73 -74.42 -24.97
N LEU A 923 21.65 -73.61 -26.05
CA LEU A 923 22.00 -73.91 -27.45
C LEU A 923 21.10 -74.89 -28.24
N ALA A 924 19.99 -74.39 -28.82
CA ALA A 924 19.27 -75.08 -29.92
C ALA A 924 18.51 -74.15 -30.91
N LEU A 925 19.20 -73.15 -31.50
CA LEU A 925 18.91 -72.55 -32.83
C LEU A 925 17.46 -72.21 -33.25
N GLY A 926 17.03 -70.97 -32.98
CA GLY A 926 16.47 -70.07 -34.00
C GLY A 926 14.95 -70.06 -34.27
N GLY A 927 14.38 -68.86 -34.40
CA GLY A 927 12.97 -68.64 -34.75
C GLY A 927 12.55 -67.18 -34.60
N VAL A 928 12.76 -66.39 -35.65
CA VAL A 928 12.39 -64.96 -35.83
C VAL A 928 11.21 -64.46 -34.97
N GLY A 929 11.48 -63.46 -34.12
CA GLY A 929 10.45 -62.76 -33.31
C GLY A 929 10.86 -61.35 -32.85
N ALA A 930 12.15 -61.10 -32.63
CA ALA A 930 12.68 -59.78 -32.27
C ALA A 930 12.96 -58.90 -33.51
N LEU A 931 11.93 -58.54 -34.28
CA LEU A 931 12.08 -57.82 -35.56
C LEU A 931 10.97 -56.79 -35.88
N LEU A 932 10.41 -56.15 -34.85
CA LEU A 932 9.49 -55.00 -35.01
C LEU A 932 10.03 -53.69 -34.45
N ILE A 933 10.69 -53.69 -33.28
CA ILE A 933 11.07 -52.44 -32.57
C ILE A 933 12.40 -51.84 -33.05
N VAL A 934 13.28 -52.61 -33.69
CA VAL A 934 14.54 -52.10 -34.31
C VAL A 934 14.32 -51.70 -35.80
N GLY A 935 13.10 -51.82 -36.32
CA GLY A 935 12.79 -51.55 -37.73
C GLY A 935 12.60 -50.07 -38.07
N ILE A 936 12.02 -49.29 -37.15
CA ILE A 936 11.55 -47.91 -37.45
C ILE A 936 12.71 -46.90 -37.43
N VAL A 937 13.65 -47.04 -36.48
CA VAL A 937 14.73 -46.07 -36.22
C VAL A 937 15.88 -46.12 -37.26
N VAL A 938 15.89 -47.10 -38.16
CA VAL A 938 16.99 -47.31 -39.15
C VAL A 938 16.49 -47.19 -40.61
N ALA A 939 15.21 -46.87 -40.83
CA ALA A 939 14.56 -46.96 -42.16
C ALA A 939 14.13 -45.61 -42.78
N ARG A 940 14.64 -44.46 -42.30
CA ARG A 940 14.31 -43.13 -42.88
C ARG A 940 15.50 -42.22 -43.21
N ILE A 941 16.74 -42.72 -43.18
CA ILE A 941 17.93 -42.01 -43.67
C ILE A 941 18.76 -42.94 -44.56
N LEU A 942 18.97 -42.50 -45.82
CA LEU A 942 19.57 -43.22 -46.96
C LEU A 942 18.67 -44.36 -47.53
N GLN A 943 18.45 -44.50 -48.84
CA GLN A 943 18.86 -43.71 -50.02
C GLN A 943 18.00 -44.14 -51.23
N ARG A 944 17.69 -43.20 -52.15
CA ARG A 944 17.79 -43.27 -53.64
C ARG A 944 17.18 -44.46 -54.41
N ASP A 945 16.79 -44.37 -55.68
CA ASP A 945 16.44 -43.33 -56.69
C ASP A 945 15.64 -44.14 -57.77
N ASP A 946 15.54 -43.64 -59.01
CA ASP A 946 15.30 -44.41 -60.25
C ASP A 946 13.85 -44.98 -60.44
N ASP A 947 13.13 -44.83 -61.56
CA ASP A 947 13.47 -44.27 -62.88
C ASP A 947 12.27 -43.53 -63.53
N ASP A 948 12.61 -42.72 -64.53
CA ASP A 948 11.77 -41.92 -65.45
C ASP A 948 10.65 -42.70 -66.21
N ASP A 949 9.57 -42.01 -66.62
CA ASP A 949 9.38 -41.60 -68.03
C ASP A 949 8.13 -40.68 -68.25
N GLU A 950 8.18 -39.90 -69.33
CA GLU A 950 7.33 -38.78 -69.81
C GLU A 950 5.78 -38.98 -69.88
N GLU A 951 4.96 -37.88 -69.85
CA GLU A 951 4.00 -37.46 -70.92
C GLU A 951 2.94 -36.35 -70.54
N TYR A 952 2.87 -35.27 -71.37
CA TYR A 952 1.87 -34.15 -71.58
C TYR A 952 1.28 -33.20 -70.48
N ASP A 953 1.60 -31.90 -70.67
CA ASP A 953 0.76 -30.74 -71.10
C ASP A 953 -0.54 -30.23 -70.40
N GLU A 954 -0.53 -28.90 -70.22
CA GLU A 954 -1.62 -27.87 -70.29
C GLU A 954 -2.73 -27.77 -69.19
N ASP A 955 -2.67 -26.62 -68.49
CA ASP A 955 -3.74 -25.67 -68.08
C ASP A 955 -5.02 -26.14 -67.35
N ASP A 956 -5.24 -25.67 -66.11
CA ASP A 956 -6.11 -24.50 -65.83
C ASP A 956 -6.12 -24.07 -64.33
N PHE A 957 -6.13 -22.74 -64.10
CA PHE A 957 -6.88 -21.97 -63.06
C PHE A 957 -6.78 -22.30 -61.54
N PHE A 958 -6.38 -21.30 -60.72
CA PHE A 958 -6.81 -20.87 -59.34
C PHE A 958 -7.39 -21.90 -58.31
N ASP A 959 -7.26 -21.78 -56.98
CA ASP A 959 -7.10 -20.62 -56.05
C ASP A 959 -6.18 -20.97 -54.84
N ASP A 960 -5.55 -19.95 -54.25
CA ASP A 960 -5.46 -19.52 -52.81
C ASP A 960 -5.12 -20.47 -51.60
N ASP A 961 -5.01 -19.81 -50.43
CA ASP A 961 -4.95 -20.23 -49.00
C ASP A 961 -3.67 -20.84 -48.36
N ASP A 962 -2.89 -19.96 -47.73
CA ASP A 962 -2.61 -19.85 -46.28
C ASP A 962 -1.74 -20.87 -45.49
N GLU A 963 -0.52 -20.42 -45.15
CA GLU A 963 -0.06 -19.92 -43.83
C GLU A 963 -1.00 -20.07 -42.59
N GLU A 964 -0.53 -20.11 -41.32
CA GLU A 964 0.81 -20.37 -40.77
C GLU A 964 0.74 -21.08 -39.39
N GLU A 965 1.86 -21.70 -38.97
CA GLU A 965 2.17 -21.88 -37.54
C GLU A 965 3.11 -20.74 -37.13
N ASN A 966 2.91 -20.13 -35.96
CA ASN A 966 3.93 -19.50 -35.11
C ASN A 966 3.30 -19.29 -33.70
N ILE A 967 4.01 -19.02 -32.59
CA ILE A 967 5.37 -18.53 -32.36
C ILE A 967 6.03 -19.34 -31.22
N LEU A 968 7.30 -19.79 -31.37
CA LEU A 968 8.38 -19.62 -30.35
C LEU A 968 9.76 -20.22 -30.73
N ASP A 969 10.81 -19.50 -30.29
CA ASP A 969 12.26 -19.85 -30.25
C ASP A 969 13.06 -19.89 -31.58
N ILE A 970 14.40 -19.78 -31.46
CA ILE A 970 15.47 -20.05 -32.45
C ILE A 970 15.70 -18.94 -33.51
N LEU A 971 16.82 -18.19 -33.58
CA LEU A 971 18.15 -18.30 -32.92
C LEU A 971 19.07 -17.09 -33.24
N ASP A 972 20.14 -16.85 -32.45
CA ASP A 972 21.40 -16.28 -32.99
C ASP A 972 21.95 -17.20 -34.08
N ARG A 973 22.10 -16.69 -35.32
CA ARG A 973 23.06 -17.31 -36.24
C ARG A 973 23.75 -16.42 -37.27
N ASN A 974 24.87 -15.85 -36.83
CA ASN A 974 26.08 -15.57 -37.62
C ASN A 974 26.21 -16.32 -38.97
N LYS A 975 26.46 -15.59 -40.08
CA LYS A 975 26.86 -16.18 -41.37
C LYS A 975 27.96 -15.36 -42.08
N THR A 976 29.03 -16.03 -42.53
CA THR A 976 30.35 -15.41 -42.73
C THR A 976 30.78 -15.15 -44.19
N THR A 977 31.55 -14.07 -44.41
CA THR A 977 32.69 -14.00 -45.38
C THR A 977 33.84 -13.16 -44.80
N GLY A 978 35.11 -13.18 -45.26
CA GLY A 978 35.73 -14.15 -46.18
C GLY A 978 37.20 -13.89 -46.59
N LEU A 979 37.73 -12.65 -46.59
CA LEU A 979 38.94 -12.32 -47.40
C LEU A 979 40.23 -11.89 -46.64
N GLN A 980 41.26 -12.76 -46.75
CA GLN A 980 42.70 -12.47 -46.94
C GLN A 980 43.58 -11.77 -45.85
N ARG A 981 44.09 -12.58 -44.90
CA ARG A 981 45.53 -12.91 -44.60
C ARG A 981 46.69 -12.02 -45.15
N PRO A 982 47.94 -12.04 -44.58
CA PRO A 982 48.45 -12.68 -43.31
C PRO A 982 49.61 -11.95 -42.52
N ARG A 983 50.12 -12.63 -41.46
CA ARG A 983 51.49 -12.56 -40.82
C ARG A 983 51.78 -11.44 -39.79
N ALA A 984 52.59 -11.64 -38.73
CA ALA A 984 53.26 -12.85 -38.19
C ALA A 984 53.76 -12.68 -36.72
N SER A 985 53.90 -13.79 -35.98
CA SER A 985 54.66 -13.90 -34.71
C SER A 985 56.14 -14.27 -34.97
N PRO A 986 57.10 -14.09 -34.02
CA PRO A 986 57.37 -15.15 -33.02
C PRO A 986 57.98 -14.76 -31.63
N GLN A 987 57.57 -15.53 -30.61
CA GLN A 987 58.29 -16.18 -29.48
C GLN A 987 59.87 -16.13 -29.36
N PRO A 988 60.50 -16.55 -28.22
CA PRO A 988 60.09 -16.50 -26.78
C PRO A 988 61.23 -16.39 -25.69
N ALA A 989 60.81 -16.22 -24.42
CA ALA A 989 61.30 -16.86 -23.15
C ALA A 989 62.73 -16.74 -22.54
N ALA A 990 62.78 -16.37 -21.23
CA ALA A 990 63.57 -17.00 -20.15
C ALA A 990 63.07 -16.53 -18.73
N ARG A 991 62.50 -17.39 -17.88
CA ARG A 991 63.08 -18.04 -16.65
C ARG A 991 63.63 -17.07 -15.58
N THR A 992 63.34 -17.15 -14.27
CA THR A 992 62.56 -18.06 -13.35
C THR A 992 62.34 -17.30 -12.00
N ALA A 993 61.69 -17.74 -10.89
CA ALA A 993 61.38 -19.06 -10.29
C ALA A 993 60.12 -19.00 -9.34
N PRO A 994 59.64 -20.13 -8.75
CA PRO A 994 58.38 -20.22 -7.96
C PRO A 994 58.58 -20.79 -6.52
N PRO A 995 57.57 -21.31 -5.76
CA PRO A 995 56.09 -21.14 -5.76
C PRO A 995 55.46 -20.85 -4.35
N THR A 996 54.20 -20.36 -4.28
CA THR A 996 53.15 -20.88 -3.35
C THR A 996 51.72 -20.37 -3.66
N ARG A 997 50.74 -21.29 -3.59
CA ARG A 997 49.29 -21.17 -3.29
C ARG A 997 48.41 -20.08 -3.96
N GLN A 998 47.51 -20.59 -4.82
CA GLN A 998 46.05 -20.33 -4.98
C GLN A 998 45.43 -18.92 -4.80
N ARG A 999 44.48 -18.63 -5.70
CA ARG A 999 43.60 -17.45 -5.69
C ARG A 999 42.47 -17.59 -4.65
N GLY A 1000 42.07 -16.45 -4.09
CA GLY A 1000 40.72 -16.11 -3.64
C GLY A 1000 40.48 -14.62 -3.97
N PRO A 1001 39.23 -14.15 -4.10
CA PRO A 1001 38.96 -12.74 -4.40
C PRO A 1001 39.30 -11.85 -3.20
N THR A 1002 39.73 -10.61 -3.48
CA THR A 1002 39.98 -9.60 -2.46
C THR A 1002 39.44 -8.25 -2.90
N GLY A 1003 38.37 -7.78 -2.24
CA GLY A 1003 38.20 -6.34 -2.05
C GLY A 1003 39.33 -5.79 -1.16
N PRO A 1004 39.42 -4.46 -1.01
CA PRO A 1004 39.31 -3.96 0.35
C PRO A 1004 38.53 -2.63 0.50
N PRO A 1005 38.03 -2.29 1.71
CA PRO A 1005 37.18 -1.12 1.94
C PRO A 1005 37.84 -0.07 2.88
N LYS A 1006 36.99 0.80 3.42
CA LYS A 1006 37.14 1.65 4.64
C LYS A 1006 37.80 3.03 4.52
N LYS A 1007 36.95 4.05 4.73
CA LYS A 1007 37.09 5.31 5.52
C LYS A 1007 35.96 6.27 5.09
N GLY A 1008 35.21 7.00 5.92
CA GLY A 1008 35.27 7.23 7.37
C GLY A 1008 36.39 8.20 7.82
N PRO A 1009 36.27 8.98 8.93
CA PRO A 1009 35.15 9.08 9.87
C PRO A 1009 34.72 10.53 10.21
N GLY A 1010 33.53 10.70 10.81
CA GLY A 1010 33.15 11.85 11.63
C GLY A 1010 33.00 13.21 10.90
N GLY A 1011 32.13 14.10 11.34
CA GLY A 1011 31.61 14.23 12.70
C GLY A 1011 31.96 15.62 13.27
N PRO A 1012 31.32 16.04 14.37
CA PRO A 1012 30.54 17.28 14.30
C PRO A 1012 31.03 18.26 15.41
N PRO A 1013 30.23 19.05 16.17
CA PRO A 1013 28.83 19.47 16.03
C PRO A 1013 28.61 20.98 16.43
N LYS A 1014 27.36 21.30 16.78
CA LYS A 1014 26.92 22.17 17.91
C LYS A 1014 26.57 23.65 17.66
N GLN A 1015 25.27 23.91 17.89
CA GLN A 1015 24.76 24.75 18.99
C GLN A 1015 25.57 26.02 19.36
N ALA A 1016 25.12 27.18 18.88
CA ALA A 1016 25.08 28.46 19.64
C ALA A 1016 24.47 29.57 18.74
N ALA A 1017 23.15 29.72 18.62
CA ALA A 1017 22.28 30.21 19.69
C ALA A 1017 22.94 31.34 20.52
N ARG A 1018 23.28 32.50 19.92
CA ARG A 1018 23.79 33.65 20.70
C ARG A 1018 23.58 35.09 20.17
N THR A 1019 22.43 35.64 20.56
CA THR A 1019 22.29 36.94 21.28
C THR A 1019 22.61 38.31 20.63
N VAL A 1020 21.73 39.27 20.95
CA VAL A 1020 22.04 40.66 21.39
C VAL A 1020 22.48 41.66 20.30
N GLN A 1021 21.91 42.86 20.15
CA GLN A 1021 20.78 43.60 20.78
C GLN A 1021 20.52 44.88 19.94
N ARG A 1022 19.44 45.62 20.26
CA ARG A 1022 19.40 47.06 20.68
C ARG A 1022 18.26 47.83 19.97
N GLN A 1023 17.55 48.79 20.57
CA GLN A 1023 17.28 49.32 21.95
C GLN A 1023 16.15 50.39 21.79
N PRO A 1024 15.58 51.06 22.83
CA PRO A 1024 15.97 51.27 24.23
C PRO A 1024 14.96 50.65 25.24
N SER A 1025 15.00 50.78 26.57
CA SER A 1025 15.98 51.19 27.60
C SER A 1025 15.74 52.50 28.40
N LYS A 1026 15.13 52.38 29.59
CA LYS A 1026 15.37 53.12 30.87
C LYS A 1026 14.70 52.32 32.03
N ALA A 1027 15.14 52.30 33.29
CA ALA A 1027 16.28 52.94 33.95
C ALA A 1027 16.90 52.12 35.12
N SER A 1028 18.18 51.79 34.98
CA SER A 1028 19.28 52.06 35.94
C SER A 1028 19.01 52.03 37.47
N LYS A 1029 19.65 51.07 38.18
CA LYS A 1029 20.84 51.37 39.03
C LYS A 1029 21.61 50.15 39.58
N LYS A 1030 22.93 50.21 39.43
CA LYS A 1030 23.99 49.43 40.13
C LYS A 1030 24.17 49.90 41.59
N PRO A 1031 25.02 49.26 42.43
CA PRO A 1031 25.28 47.81 42.65
C PRO A 1031 25.31 47.49 44.18
N VAL A 1032 25.83 46.32 44.61
CA VAL A 1032 26.89 46.21 45.67
C VAL A 1032 27.30 44.74 45.93
N GLU A 1033 28.60 44.49 45.94
CA GLU A 1033 29.30 43.29 46.46
C GLU A 1033 29.96 43.63 47.82
N PRO A 1034 30.54 42.69 48.61
CA PRO A 1034 30.36 41.22 48.68
C PRO A 1034 30.21 40.71 50.15
N LYS A 1035 30.12 39.38 50.38
CA LYS A 1035 31.00 38.61 51.33
C LYS A 1035 30.69 37.12 51.51
N LYS A 1036 31.69 36.39 52.03
CA LYS A 1036 31.72 34.93 52.33
C LYS A 1036 31.27 34.57 53.76
N ALA A 1037 31.02 33.26 53.93
CA ALA A 1037 30.86 32.45 55.18
C ALA A 1037 29.45 32.43 55.82
N GLY A 1038 29.00 31.34 56.48
CA GLY A 1038 29.57 29.97 56.54
C GLY A 1038 29.30 29.18 57.85
N LYS A 1039 29.19 27.85 57.73
CA LYS A 1039 29.08 26.77 58.78
C LYS A 1039 27.76 26.61 59.58
N LYS A 1040 27.26 25.35 59.59
CA LYS A 1040 27.27 24.50 60.82
C LYS A 1040 27.16 22.97 60.51
N LYS A 1041 27.58 22.13 61.47
CA LYS A 1041 27.52 20.64 61.57
C LYS A 1041 27.87 20.27 63.05
N ILE A 1042 27.74 19.06 63.60
CA ILE A 1042 27.36 17.72 63.12
C ILE A 1042 26.76 16.88 64.29
N SER A 1043 25.86 15.93 63.98
CA SER A 1043 25.47 14.77 64.82
C SER A 1043 24.54 13.87 63.98
N SER A 1044 24.55 12.53 63.91
CA SER A 1044 25.39 11.38 64.35
C SER A 1044 24.41 10.24 64.70
N GLU A 1045 24.67 9.00 64.25
CA GLU A 1045 23.76 7.82 64.32
C GLU A 1045 23.59 7.23 65.75
N PRO A 1046 22.90 6.08 65.99
CA PRO A 1046 22.02 5.23 65.14
C PRO A 1046 20.67 4.83 65.80
N ASP A 1047 19.87 3.97 65.15
CA ASP A 1047 19.22 2.72 65.67
C ASP A 1047 17.94 2.32 64.89
N GLU A 1048 17.42 1.10 65.13
CA GLU A 1048 16.62 0.28 64.19
C GLU A 1048 15.06 0.32 64.33
N SER A 1049 14.42 -0.49 63.49
CA SER A 1049 13.06 -1.08 63.54
C SER A 1049 11.89 -0.28 62.93
N GLY A 1050 11.34 -0.82 61.84
CA GLY A 1050 10.20 -0.27 61.09
C GLY A 1050 8.83 -0.69 61.63
N GLY A 1051 7.77 -0.38 60.85
CA GLY A 1051 6.39 -0.69 61.21
C GLY A 1051 5.38 0.23 60.53
N ALA A 1052 5.27 0.16 59.21
CA ALA A 1052 4.31 0.96 58.45
C ALA A 1052 2.86 0.49 58.69
N LYS A 1053 1.90 1.42 58.53
CA LYS A 1053 0.48 1.10 58.38
C LYS A 1053 -0.09 1.89 57.21
N VAL A 1054 -0.37 1.17 56.12
CA VAL A 1054 -1.00 1.69 54.91
C VAL A 1054 -2.42 2.19 55.24
N ARG A 1055 -2.83 3.28 54.58
CA ARG A 1055 -4.24 3.59 54.32
C ARG A 1055 -4.43 3.48 52.82
N ARG A 1056 -5.32 2.60 52.34
CA ARG A 1056 -5.73 2.61 50.93
C ARG A 1056 -6.56 3.89 50.68
N ALA A 1057 -6.43 4.45 49.49
CA ALA A 1057 -7.14 5.65 49.07
C ALA A 1057 -8.53 5.30 48.50
N LYS A 1058 -9.45 6.27 48.47
CA LYS A 1058 -10.72 6.14 47.75
C LYS A 1058 -10.51 6.58 46.31
N ILE A 1059 -11.02 5.82 45.34
CA ILE A 1059 -10.81 6.09 43.90
C ILE A 1059 -11.56 7.37 43.53
N ASN A 1060 -10.85 8.33 42.94
CA ASN A 1060 -11.43 9.61 42.53
C ASN A 1060 -11.80 9.54 41.04
N VAL A 1061 -13.09 9.40 40.76
CA VAL A 1061 -13.66 9.33 39.41
C VAL A 1061 -14.03 10.75 38.96
N ASP A 1062 -13.71 11.13 37.72
CA ASP A 1062 -14.21 12.40 37.17
C ASP A 1062 -15.72 12.30 36.91
N MET A 1063 -16.43 13.40 37.12
CA MET A 1063 -17.88 13.49 36.92
C MET A 1063 -18.26 14.38 35.73
N SER A 1064 -17.30 15.06 35.09
CA SER A 1064 -17.53 15.91 33.92
C SER A 1064 -17.83 15.12 32.63
N ILE A 1065 -17.52 13.82 32.61
CA ILE A 1065 -17.85 12.88 31.53
C ILE A 1065 -19.35 12.50 31.45
N PHE A 1066 -20.18 13.00 32.38
CA PHE A 1066 -21.63 12.80 32.40
C PHE A 1066 -22.31 14.17 32.28
N GLU A 1067 -23.26 14.33 31.36
CA GLU A 1067 -23.99 15.58 31.22
C GLU A 1067 -24.98 15.80 32.39
N ASP A 1068 -25.26 17.06 32.73
CA ASP A 1068 -26.13 17.49 33.85
C ASP A 1068 -27.53 16.84 33.85
N TRP A 1069 -28.02 16.33 32.71
CA TRP A 1069 -29.32 15.66 32.59
C TRP A 1069 -29.26 14.13 32.73
N GLN A 1070 -28.08 13.53 32.59
CA GLN A 1070 -27.85 12.09 32.75
C GLN A 1070 -27.65 11.68 34.22
N GLU A 1071 -27.77 12.63 35.17
CA GLU A 1071 -27.47 12.39 36.59
C GLU A 1071 -28.32 11.25 37.19
N ASP A 1072 -29.62 11.23 36.90
CA ASP A 1072 -30.54 10.20 37.39
C ASP A 1072 -30.26 8.83 36.74
N ASP A 1073 -30.17 8.76 35.41
CA ASP A 1073 -29.93 7.51 34.68
C ASP A 1073 -28.58 6.85 35.04
N ARG A 1074 -27.53 7.66 35.25
CA ARG A 1074 -26.23 7.20 35.75
C ARG A 1074 -26.33 6.63 37.16
N ASN A 1075 -27.12 7.24 38.04
CA ASN A 1075 -27.27 6.77 39.41
C ASN A 1075 -28.03 5.43 39.46
N ASP A 1076 -29.07 5.28 38.65
CA ASP A 1076 -29.81 4.00 38.50
C ASP A 1076 -28.91 2.90 37.90
N ALA A 1077 -28.06 3.23 36.91
CA ALA A 1077 -27.05 2.32 36.37
C ALA A 1077 -26.01 1.89 37.43
N VAL A 1078 -25.55 2.81 38.29
CA VAL A 1078 -24.66 2.48 39.41
C VAL A 1078 -25.35 1.55 40.43
N GLU A 1079 -26.62 1.76 40.77
CA GLU A 1079 -27.36 0.85 41.67
C GLU A 1079 -27.53 -0.55 41.04
N TRP A 1080 -27.78 -0.64 39.73
CA TRP A 1080 -27.82 -1.90 39.00
C TRP A 1080 -26.47 -2.64 39.00
N VAL A 1081 -25.35 -1.95 38.74
CA VAL A 1081 -24.00 -2.56 38.78
C VAL A 1081 -23.62 -3.04 40.18
N VAL A 1082 -24.00 -2.31 41.24
CA VAL A 1082 -23.83 -2.78 42.63
C VAL A 1082 -24.62 -4.07 42.87
N GLY A 1083 -25.76 -4.26 42.20
CA GLY A 1083 -26.50 -5.51 42.13
C GLY A 1083 -25.73 -6.63 41.42
N ALA A 1084 -25.34 -6.43 40.16
CA ALA A 1084 -24.63 -7.43 39.34
C ALA A 1084 -23.32 -7.93 40.00
N PHE A 1085 -22.52 -7.01 40.55
CA PHE A 1085 -21.32 -7.35 41.31
C PHE A 1085 -21.62 -8.06 42.66
N SER A 1086 -22.84 -7.95 43.19
CA SER A 1086 -23.28 -8.65 44.41
C SER A 1086 -23.83 -10.05 44.13
N ASP A 1087 -24.43 -10.27 42.97
CA ASP A 1087 -24.82 -11.60 42.49
C ASP A 1087 -23.64 -12.38 41.86
N GLY A 1088 -22.52 -11.69 41.58
CA GLY A 1088 -21.21 -12.30 41.32
C GLY A 1088 -20.73 -12.24 39.87
N GLU A 1089 -21.31 -11.37 39.04
CA GLU A 1089 -20.91 -11.25 37.63
C GLU A 1089 -19.54 -10.56 37.46
N GLN A 1090 -18.81 -10.97 36.41
CA GLN A 1090 -17.48 -10.46 36.10
C GLN A 1090 -17.54 -9.07 35.44
N GLU A 1091 -16.57 -8.22 35.75
CA GLU A 1091 -16.55 -6.83 35.30
C GLU A 1091 -16.51 -6.65 33.78
N ARG A 1092 -15.79 -7.50 33.03
CA ARG A 1092 -15.79 -7.49 31.56
C ARG A 1092 -17.22 -7.65 31.00
N LYS A 1093 -18.03 -8.53 31.59
CA LYS A 1093 -19.42 -8.78 31.16
C LYS A 1093 -20.35 -7.62 31.50
N VAL A 1094 -20.20 -7.05 32.71
CA VAL A 1094 -21.01 -5.89 33.15
C VAL A 1094 -20.68 -4.64 32.33
N LEU A 1095 -19.43 -4.45 31.91
CA LEU A 1095 -19.03 -3.36 31.02
C LEU A 1095 -19.67 -3.49 29.63
N MET A 1096 -19.66 -4.69 29.01
CA MET A 1096 -20.32 -4.90 27.72
C MET A 1096 -21.83 -4.65 27.82
N GLN A 1097 -22.49 -5.05 28.91
CA GLN A 1097 -23.93 -4.79 29.11
C GLN A 1097 -24.27 -3.30 29.33
N LEU A 1098 -23.33 -2.49 29.86
CA LEU A 1098 -23.48 -1.03 29.90
C LEU A 1098 -23.32 -0.40 28.49
N GLN A 1099 -22.42 -0.93 27.67
CA GLN A 1099 -22.22 -0.50 26.29
C GLN A 1099 -23.43 -0.88 25.40
N GLU A 1100 -23.94 -2.11 25.52
CA GLU A 1100 -25.20 -2.57 24.89
C GLU A 1100 -26.42 -1.69 25.27
N THR A 1101 -26.41 -1.05 26.45
CA THR A 1101 -27.47 -0.14 26.90
C THR A 1101 -27.21 1.34 26.57
N GLY A 1102 -26.14 1.64 25.82
CA GLY A 1102 -25.88 2.95 25.23
C GLY A 1102 -24.92 3.87 25.99
N TRP A 1103 -24.18 3.36 26.98
CA TRP A 1103 -23.13 4.13 27.66
C TRP A 1103 -21.78 4.00 26.92
N THR A 1104 -20.99 5.08 26.86
CA THR A 1104 -19.64 5.00 26.26
C THR A 1104 -18.71 4.10 27.09
N ALA A 1105 -17.59 3.66 26.52
CA ALA A 1105 -16.61 2.84 27.23
C ALA A 1105 -16.08 3.52 28.50
N GLU A 1106 -15.80 4.82 28.44
CA GLU A 1106 -15.36 5.62 29.59
C GLU A 1106 -16.45 5.76 30.66
N GLN A 1107 -17.67 6.12 30.25
CA GLN A 1107 -18.82 6.24 31.14
C GLN A 1107 -19.12 4.90 31.84
N SER A 1108 -18.99 3.78 31.12
CA SER A 1108 -19.15 2.42 31.66
C SER A 1108 -18.07 2.09 32.70
N ARG A 1109 -16.79 2.35 32.39
CA ARG A 1109 -15.65 2.19 33.32
C ARG A 1109 -15.82 3.07 34.58
N ALA A 1110 -16.34 4.28 34.42
CA ALA A 1110 -16.64 5.20 35.51
C ALA A 1110 -17.84 4.76 36.36
N ILE A 1111 -18.93 4.26 35.77
CA ILE A 1111 -20.08 3.67 36.47
C ILE A 1111 -19.62 2.47 37.32
N CYS A 1112 -18.83 1.56 36.77
CA CYS A 1112 -18.23 0.45 37.52
C CYS A 1112 -17.31 0.93 38.67
N SER A 1113 -16.54 1.99 38.46
CA SER A 1113 -15.69 2.61 39.48
C SER A 1113 -16.48 3.33 40.58
N LEU A 1114 -17.61 3.94 40.25
CA LEU A 1114 -18.55 4.53 41.21
C LEU A 1114 -19.28 3.44 42.02
N ALA A 1115 -19.67 2.34 41.39
CA ALA A 1115 -20.26 1.18 42.05
C ALA A 1115 -19.29 0.50 43.04
N LYS A 1116 -18.01 0.34 42.66
CA LYS A 1116 -16.94 -0.10 43.58
C LYS A 1116 -16.83 0.84 44.78
N ASN A 1117 -16.84 2.16 44.55
CA ASN A 1117 -16.84 3.19 45.59
C ASN A 1117 -18.09 3.23 46.50
N TRP A 1118 -19.18 2.52 46.15
CA TRP A 1118 -20.39 2.35 46.97
C TRP A 1118 -20.39 1.06 47.81
N ARG A 1119 -19.43 0.16 47.59
CA ARG A 1119 -19.31 -1.13 48.28
C ARG A 1119 -18.52 -1.07 49.60
N ASP A 1120 -17.93 0.10 49.90
CA ASP A 1120 -17.13 0.48 51.09
C ASP A 1120 -17.91 1.33 52.13
#